data_AF-A0A9D8SJE3-F1
#
_entry.id   AF-A0A9D8SJE3-F1
#
_cell.length_a   1.000
_cell.length_b   1.000
_cell.length_c   1.000
_cell.angle_alpha   90.00
_cell.angle_beta   90.00
_cell.angle_gamma   90.00
#
_symmetry.space_group_name_H-M   'P 1'
#
loop_
_entity.id
_entity.type
_entity.pdbx_description
1 polymer ?
#
loop_
_entity_poly.entity_id
_entity_poly.type
_entity_poly.pdbx_seq_one_letter_code
_entity_poly.pdbx_strand_id
1 'polypeptide(L)'
;YGRLFSSGDLARVNANEHTSMLRDEDRDRIEKTFRSKVSNPWDPNVLSCTPTLEMGIDIGNLSSVVLCNMPPSEAQFVQRVGRAGRRDGNALTLVTASNTKHHDVFYYQDPHEMLDCSVLPPRIFLNASAVLERQYLAYCLDCWNKHGNLGEHAVPDTLASVFMTIGNRNTSQFPYNFLEYIQKNEQELLDSFLEIFRADLDLTARESIEKFAIGGEDESPLHAKLMKCFESQIKESANIGEKIKDVRAAIAYFRNLPKDSTHDEEIAQLEREEKGLEQMKRELRRKNVYNFLSDEGLLPNYAFPEEGVVLKAILSRFEKKEEPGKKGKEDEQRLVYEYRRRAQTALSEFAPECSFYASGHKLRIDQIDIHNAQRNTWRLCPNCAHAEAETHAHSACCPRCGDPGWGDLGQLRTMWRTPVVYSNMDYGQSSISDESDDRSNVFFLKEMLVDVDEENDIVSSYSMENGDIPFGYELVRKAVMREINFGERDMFGNKFTVAGSEEVRKGFRVCQYCGKIQPKNGKETHSRYCKTRYIPETRSDAIVSSLFIYREFETEALRILIPSTTLDSSRARTESFAAALLLGLKLHFGNVDHIRPVLCDVPTSDPICRRQYLVLYDAVPGGTGYLKELAESSQTERPALLEVFRKALEVLEHCECRNDPKAEACYHCLYRYVQTEHLGSASRKTAAKMLRSIVNGWKGLRKCEGVRTIPIDSLMESELERRFIETFPGMCTANRTLELHEALVNGKMGYRLHIQCEGRSIVWDVEPQVTLGREDGVSVTSRPDFIFWPIPRDSRRPVAVFTDGFRYHQDKLHDDTLKREAIRKSGRFRVWSFSWNDITFGLEVNEDYHTETLVPERMPSGSKCYRQMIGTGPAGQLYPDRVSAMELFVRYLSLEDAEALFTHQAHAYAYSLLDVRISQSVEKMEECRKVLERIREWTQISEGSIPTSEMFFGKWTPRYELPHLTIWSAMAKEDRKDPSKIRVHAVLEDTLENRTSNLEAEWNGMLHFANMMQFLPCFTCVTETGLRLNVYEAILAENTVEPPVSDSGWMEVIACLFDENAKLFARRAMESGVPVPDEIGSEVFGDDQSVFGEAEMVWSNAETAYLTLDQTEVRELLEKRGWRILETDSELKPEWFADK
;
A
#
# COMPACT_ATOMS: atom_id res chain seq x y z
N TYR A 1 2.55 -2.40 61.34
CA TYR A 1 1.71 -3.56 61.00
C TYR A 1 0.95 -4.14 62.19
N GLY A 2 1.58 -4.66 63.24
CA GLY A 2 0.85 -5.26 64.40
C GLY A 2 -0.21 -4.37 65.07
N ARG A 3 0.06 -3.07 65.26
CA ARG A 3 -0.95 -2.10 65.75
C ARG A 3 -2.09 -1.83 64.76
N LEU A 4 -1.83 -1.94 63.46
CA LEU A 4 -2.82 -1.73 62.41
C LEU A 4 -3.84 -2.88 62.39
N PHE A 5 -3.37 -4.11 62.61
CA PHE A 5 -4.23 -5.28 62.74
C PHE A 5 -4.98 -5.37 64.08
N SER A 6 -4.44 -4.77 65.17
CA SER A 6 -5.05 -4.85 66.50
C SER A 6 -5.96 -3.66 66.87
N SER A 7 -5.83 -2.52 66.18
CA SER A 7 -6.59 -1.30 66.50
C SER A 7 -7.12 -0.52 65.29
N GLY A 8 -6.86 -1.01 64.07
CA GLY A 8 -7.41 -0.40 62.85
C GLY A 8 -8.76 -1.01 62.46
N ASP A 9 -9.58 -0.23 61.75
CA ASP A 9 -10.76 -0.73 61.05
C ASP A 9 -10.31 -1.56 59.83
N LEU A 10 -10.25 -2.88 60.02
CA LEU A 10 -9.91 -3.83 58.96
C LEU A 10 -11.15 -4.11 58.10
N ALA A 11 -11.18 -3.52 56.90
CA ALA A 11 -12.14 -3.90 55.86
C ALA A 11 -11.49 -4.90 54.89
N ARG A 12 -12.15 -6.04 54.64
CA ARG A 12 -11.71 -6.96 53.58
C ARG A 12 -11.98 -6.31 52.23
N VAL A 13 -10.98 -6.31 51.34
CA VAL A 13 -11.18 -5.90 49.94
C VAL A 13 -11.91 -7.04 49.23
N ASN A 14 -13.06 -6.74 48.66
CA ASN A 14 -13.86 -7.64 47.86
C ASN A 14 -14.17 -6.95 46.52
N ALA A 15 -13.45 -7.38 45.49
CA ALA A 15 -13.50 -6.78 44.17
C ALA A 15 -14.40 -7.61 43.23
N ASN A 16 -15.38 -6.97 42.61
CA ASN A 16 -16.20 -7.56 41.56
C ASN A 16 -16.02 -6.82 40.24
N GLU A 17 -16.25 -7.50 39.12
CA GLU A 17 -16.30 -6.84 37.82
C GLU A 17 -17.70 -6.26 37.53
N HIS A 18 -17.74 -5.18 36.74
CA HIS A 18 -18.96 -4.62 36.18
C HIS A 18 -18.74 -4.34 34.69
N THR A 19 -19.25 -5.24 33.85
CA THR A 19 -19.07 -5.20 32.39
C THR A 19 -20.38 -5.49 31.68
N SER A 20 -20.48 -5.14 30.39
CA SER A 20 -21.67 -5.42 29.56
C SER A 20 -21.83 -6.90 29.23
N MET A 21 -20.94 -7.76 29.71
CA MET A 21 -20.90 -9.20 29.42
C MET A 21 -21.57 -10.01 30.52
N LEU A 22 -21.72 -9.42 31.70
CA LEU A 22 -22.48 -9.99 32.79
C LEU A 22 -23.96 -9.99 32.43
N ARG A 23 -24.69 -11.00 32.93
CA ARG A 23 -26.14 -11.06 32.82
C ARG A 23 -26.77 -9.90 33.59
N ASP A 24 -27.91 -9.41 33.12
CA ASP A 24 -28.61 -8.27 33.72
C ASP A 24 -28.91 -8.51 35.21
N GLU A 25 -29.36 -9.72 35.57
CA GLU A 25 -29.61 -10.11 36.98
C GLU A 25 -28.36 -10.00 37.87
N ASP A 26 -27.19 -10.37 37.34
CA ASP A 26 -25.93 -10.32 38.08
C ASP A 26 -25.45 -8.87 38.26
N ARG A 27 -25.60 -8.02 37.22
CA ARG A 27 -25.28 -6.59 37.28
C ARG A 27 -26.18 -5.86 38.28
N ASP A 28 -27.48 -6.05 38.19
CA ASP A 28 -28.48 -5.49 39.11
C ASP A 28 -28.17 -5.84 40.56
N ARG A 29 -27.79 -7.10 40.81
CA ARG A 29 -27.40 -7.55 42.15
C ARG A 29 -26.15 -6.82 42.62
N ILE A 30 -25.11 -6.73 41.80
CA ILE A 30 -23.86 -6.04 42.15
C ILE A 30 -24.13 -4.56 42.45
N GLU A 31 -24.89 -3.86 41.59
CA GLU A 31 -25.24 -2.45 41.77
C GLU A 31 -26.01 -2.21 43.08
N LYS A 32 -27.02 -3.02 43.37
CA LYS A 32 -27.82 -2.92 44.62
C LYS A 32 -26.97 -3.20 45.85
N THR A 33 -26.12 -4.21 45.80
CA THR A 33 -25.27 -4.61 46.94
C THR A 33 -24.21 -3.55 47.20
N PHE A 34 -23.57 -3.03 46.16
CA PHE A 34 -22.55 -1.98 46.24
C PHE A 34 -23.12 -0.65 46.76
N ARG A 35 -24.39 -0.33 46.42
CA ARG A 35 -25.07 0.89 46.89
C ARG A 35 -25.53 0.80 48.35
N SER A 36 -25.67 -0.40 48.92
CA SER A 36 -26.26 -0.62 50.24
C SER A 36 -25.47 0.12 51.34
N LYS A 37 -26.19 0.83 52.24
CA LYS A 37 -25.59 1.44 53.44
C LYS A 37 -25.28 0.41 54.54
N VAL A 38 -25.90 -0.77 54.46
CA VAL A 38 -25.66 -1.90 55.36
C VAL A 38 -24.77 -2.86 54.58
N SER A 39 -23.46 -2.81 54.84
CA SER A 39 -22.46 -3.64 54.19
C SER A 39 -22.16 -4.86 55.06
N ASN A 40 -22.42 -6.05 54.53
CA ASN A 40 -21.85 -7.27 55.07
C ASN A 40 -20.34 -7.32 54.73
N PRO A 41 -19.53 -8.09 55.49
CA PRO A 41 -18.10 -8.28 55.18
C PRO A 41 -17.82 -8.93 53.81
N TRP A 42 -18.85 -9.51 53.19
CA TRP A 42 -18.79 -10.23 51.91
C TRP A 42 -19.39 -9.42 50.75
N ASP A 43 -19.85 -8.20 51.00
CA ASP A 43 -20.38 -7.33 49.95
C ASP A 43 -19.22 -6.72 49.15
N PRO A 44 -19.39 -6.46 47.84
CA PRO A 44 -18.35 -5.84 47.03
C PRO A 44 -18.11 -4.40 47.49
N ASN A 45 -16.83 -4.04 47.69
CA ASN A 45 -16.41 -2.67 48.03
C ASN A 45 -15.40 -2.09 47.03
N VAL A 46 -15.02 -2.87 46.01
CA VAL A 46 -14.28 -2.43 44.84
C VAL A 46 -14.98 -2.95 43.60
N LEU A 47 -15.17 -2.10 42.59
CA LEU A 47 -15.68 -2.50 41.28
C LEU A 47 -14.62 -2.23 40.20
N SER A 48 -14.30 -3.27 39.43
CA SER A 48 -13.49 -3.16 38.21
C SER A 48 -14.42 -3.03 37.02
N CYS A 49 -14.42 -1.87 36.36
CA CYS A 49 -15.48 -1.50 35.43
C CYS A 49 -14.96 -1.15 34.05
N THR A 50 -15.75 -1.52 33.04
CA THR A 50 -15.59 -1.00 31.67
C THR A 50 -16.35 0.33 31.54
N PRO A 51 -16.40 0.97 30.34
CA PRO A 51 -17.23 2.16 30.11
C PRO A 51 -18.73 2.04 30.46
N THR A 52 -19.20 0.86 30.86
CA THR A 52 -20.58 0.66 31.35
C THR A 52 -20.98 1.59 32.50
N LEU A 53 -20.02 2.02 33.34
CA LEU A 53 -20.27 2.99 34.41
C LEU A 53 -19.94 4.44 34.03
N GLU A 54 -19.55 4.72 32.78
CA GLU A 54 -19.48 6.09 32.26
C GLU A 54 -20.88 6.68 32.08
N MET A 55 -21.87 5.83 31.77
CA MET A 55 -23.29 6.20 31.67
C MET A 55 -23.90 6.44 33.06
N GLY A 56 -24.90 7.31 33.16
CA GLY A 56 -25.49 7.87 34.39
C GLY A 56 -26.10 6.91 35.42
N ILE A 57 -25.66 5.65 35.51
CA ILE A 57 -26.06 4.66 36.50
C ILE A 57 -25.70 5.18 37.89
N ASP A 58 -26.71 5.20 38.77
CA ASP A 58 -26.52 5.51 40.17
C ASP A 58 -25.89 4.31 40.87
N ILE A 59 -24.65 4.43 41.32
CA ILE A 59 -23.96 3.41 42.13
C ILE A 59 -23.72 3.88 43.56
N GLY A 60 -24.44 4.94 43.98
CA GLY A 60 -24.24 5.59 45.27
C GLY A 60 -23.05 6.56 45.26
N ASN A 61 -22.45 6.75 46.44
CA ASN A 61 -21.37 7.71 46.63
C ASN A 61 -20.02 7.00 46.63
N LEU A 62 -19.19 7.31 45.63
CA LEU A 62 -17.82 6.84 45.59
C LEU A 62 -16.87 7.85 46.25
N SER A 63 -15.97 7.34 47.08
CA SER A 63 -14.89 8.14 47.68
C SER A 63 -13.67 8.25 46.78
N SER A 64 -13.43 7.24 45.94
CA SER A 64 -12.23 7.16 45.09
C SER A 64 -12.54 6.56 43.73
N VAL A 65 -11.85 7.04 42.70
CA VAL A 65 -11.85 6.48 41.34
C VAL A 65 -10.39 6.22 40.93
N VAL A 66 -10.13 5.02 40.43
CA VAL A 66 -8.82 4.62 39.91
C VAL A 66 -8.98 4.34 38.42
N LEU A 67 -8.25 5.10 37.60
CA LEU A 67 -8.18 4.95 36.16
C LEU A 67 -6.88 4.22 35.80
N CYS A 68 -6.99 2.96 35.38
CA CYS A 68 -5.84 2.11 35.04
C CYS A 68 -5.08 2.57 33.77
N ASN A 69 -5.63 3.51 33.02
CA ASN A 69 -5.02 4.14 31.87
C ASN A 69 -5.64 5.52 31.66
N MET A 70 -4.94 6.37 30.91
CA MET A 70 -5.50 7.66 30.50
C MET A 70 -6.76 7.43 29.64
N PRO A 71 -7.92 8.05 29.97
CA PRO A 71 -9.11 7.93 29.14
C PRO A 71 -8.88 8.48 27.72
N PRO A 72 -9.45 7.85 26.68
CA PRO A 72 -9.26 8.27 25.28
C PRO A 72 -9.75 9.67 24.91
N SER A 73 -10.61 10.28 25.74
CA SER A 73 -11.08 11.65 25.56
C SER A 73 -11.32 12.36 26.89
N GLU A 74 -11.30 13.68 26.83
CA GLU A 74 -11.57 14.62 27.91
C GLU A 74 -13.00 14.41 28.45
N ALA A 75 -13.97 14.20 27.56
CA ALA A 75 -15.35 13.91 27.95
C ALA A 75 -15.46 12.62 28.76
N GLN A 76 -14.76 11.55 28.36
CA GLN A 76 -14.73 10.29 29.10
C GLN A 76 -14.01 10.46 30.44
N PHE A 77 -12.92 11.23 30.48
CA PHE A 77 -12.22 11.56 31.71
C PHE A 77 -13.16 12.23 32.72
N VAL A 78 -13.86 13.28 32.32
CA VAL A 78 -14.84 13.99 33.18
C VAL A 78 -15.94 13.06 33.66
N GLN A 79 -16.52 12.25 32.75
CA GLN A 79 -17.60 11.33 33.10
C GLN A 79 -17.18 10.26 34.10
N ARG A 80 -15.94 9.78 34.03
CA ARG A 80 -15.38 8.78 34.95
C ARG A 80 -15.01 9.41 36.30
N VAL A 81 -14.33 10.56 36.30
CA VAL A 81 -13.89 11.23 37.52
C VAL A 81 -15.09 11.80 38.30
N GLY A 82 -16.10 12.34 37.61
CA GLY A 82 -17.35 12.84 38.21
C GLY A 82 -18.24 11.76 38.87
N ARG A 83 -17.77 10.51 38.92
CA ARG A 83 -18.41 9.43 39.67
C ARG A 83 -18.11 9.49 41.16
N ALA A 84 -16.95 10.01 41.55
CA ALA A 84 -16.60 10.23 42.95
C ALA A 84 -16.92 11.66 43.41
N GLY A 85 -17.02 11.85 44.73
CA GLY A 85 -17.07 13.18 45.35
C GLY A 85 -18.45 13.83 45.46
N ARG A 86 -19.55 13.11 45.17
CA ARG A 86 -20.92 13.67 45.14
C ARG A 86 -21.48 14.10 46.50
N ARG A 87 -21.04 13.49 47.61
CA ARG A 87 -21.65 13.69 48.94
C ARG A 87 -20.87 14.64 49.84
N ASP A 88 -19.57 14.40 50.01
CA ASP A 88 -18.72 15.13 50.95
C ASP A 88 -17.81 16.15 50.23
N GLY A 89 -17.92 16.27 48.90
CA GLY A 89 -17.08 17.13 48.05
C GLY A 89 -15.64 16.63 47.86
N ASN A 90 -15.16 15.74 48.73
CA ASN A 90 -13.83 15.15 48.67
C ASN A 90 -13.85 13.84 47.87
N ALA A 91 -12.98 13.76 46.86
CA ALA A 91 -12.73 12.55 46.07
C ALA A 91 -11.24 12.36 45.85
N LEU A 92 -10.78 11.10 45.89
CA LEU A 92 -9.45 10.74 45.42
C LEU A 92 -9.53 10.18 44.01
N THR A 93 -8.90 10.86 43.06
CA THR A 93 -8.76 10.36 41.68
C THR A 93 -7.31 9.98 41.44
N LEU A 94 -7.10 8.72 41.07
CA LEU A 94 -5.79 8.20 40.69
C LEU A 94 -5.83 7.82 39.21
N VAL A 95 -4.83 8.25 38.46
CA VAL A 95 -4.66 7.90 37.04
C VAL A 95 -3.28 7.31 36.86
N THR A 96 -3.22 6.10 36.32
CA THR A 96 -1.94 5.47 35.98
C THR A 96 -1.67 5.68 34.50
N ALA A 97 -0.48 6.20 34.17
CA ALA A 97 -0.01 6.35 32.80
C ALA A 97 0.95 5.20 32.46
N SER A 98 0.65 4.46 31.39
CA SER A 98 1.56 3.40 30.92
C SER A 98 2.58 3.95 29.93
N ASN A 99 3.87 3.69 30.15
CA ASN A 99 4.93 4.05 29.18
C ASN A 99 4.80 3.32 27.83
N THR A 100 3.99 2.25 27.75
CA THR A 100 3.74 1.53 26.50
C THR A 100 2.75 2.25 25.58
N LYS A 101 1.98 3.21 26.11
CA LYS A 101 0.99 3.96 25.34
C LYS A 101 1.45 5.41 25.22
N HIS A 102 1.83 5.82 24.01
CA HIS A 102 2.22 7.20 23.73
C HIS A 102 1.17 8.24 24.17
N HIS A 103 -0.11 7.89 24.09
CA HIS A 103 -1.24 8.71 24.54
C HIS A 103 -1.15 9.02 26.04
N ASP A 104 -0.87 7.98 26.85
CA ASP A 104 -0.76 8.14 28.30
C ASP A 104 0.46 8.99 28.66
N VAL A 105 1.57 8.80 27.95
CA VAL A 105 2.80 9.59 28.16
C VAL A 105 2.59 11.06 27.79
N PHE A 106 1.88 11.35 26.69
CA PHE A 106 1.58 12.72 26.25
C PHE A 106 0.84 13.51 27.33
N TYR A 107 -0.28 12.98 27.84
CA TYR A 107 -1.03 13.63 28.91
C TYR A 107 -0.39 13.51 30.30
N TYR A 108 0.58 12.60 30.48
CA TYR A 108 1.40 12.59 31.70
C TYR A 108 2.41 13.75 31.71
N GLN A 109 2.96 14.11 30.54
CA GLN A 109 3.86 15.25 30.40
C GLN A 109 3.13 16.59 30.57
N ASP A 110 1.93 16.71 30.01
CA ASP A 110 1.06 17.87 30.21
C ASP A 110 -0.37 17.47 30.65
N PRO A 111 -0.59 17.27 31.96
CA PRO A 111 -1.89 16.86 32.47
C PRO A 111 -2.96 17.95 32.37
N HIS A 112 -2.59 19.22 32.22
CA HIS A 112 -3.55 20.32 32.15
C HIS A 112 -4.45 20.20 30.93
N GLU A 113 -3.93 19.72 29.79
CA GLU A 113 -4.74 19.55 28.58
C GLU A 113 -5.94 18.60 28.76
N MET A 114 -5.79 17.52 29.54
CA MET A 114 -6.94 16.66 29.85
C MET A 114 -7.87 17.32 30.90
N LEU A 115 -7.29 18.03 31.86
CA LEU A 115 -8.02 18.62 33.00
C LEU A 115 -8.83 19.86 32.62
N ASP A 116 -8.46 20.57 31.55
CA ASP A 116 -9.14 21.78 31.09
C ASP A 116 -10.51 21.49 30.45
N CYS A 117 -10.81 20.21 30.13
CA CYS A 117 -12.15 19.70 29.82
C CYS A 117 -12.88 20.44 28.69
N SER A 118 -12.23 20.70 27.55
CA SER A 118 -12.90 21.25 26.36
C SER A 118 -13.81 20.21 25.70
N VAL A 119 -14.98 19.96 26.28
CA VAL A 119 -15.97 19.01 25.75
C VAL A 119 -16.68 19.64 24.56
N LEU A 120 -16.38 19.15 23.36
CA LEU A 120 -17.07 19.56 22.14
C LEU A 120 -18.51 19.02 22.13
N PRO A 121 -19.51 19.82 21.71
CA PRO A 121 -20.87 19.34 21.57
C PRO A 121 -20.94 18.25 20.48
N PRO A 122 -21.74 17.18 20.68
CA PRO A 122 -21.91 16.15 19.67
C PRO A 122 -22.58 16.75 18.43
N ARG A 123 -22.04 16.43 17.25
CA ARG A 123 -22.69 16.72 15.97
C ARG A 123 -23.56 15.53 15.60
N ILE A 124 -24.78 15.80 15.14
CA ILE A 124 -25.73 14.79 14.68
C ILE A 124 -25.94 15.03 13.20
N PHE A 125 -25.82 13.97 12.42
CA PHE A 125 -26.07 14.01 10.99
C PHE A 125 -27.46 13.43 10.69
N LEU A 126 -28.35 14.28 10.19
CA LEU A 126 -29.77 13.94 10.00
C LEU A 126 -30.07 13.34 8.63
N ASN A 127 -29.23 13.52 7.60
CA ASN A 127 -29.46 12.98 6.25
C ASN A 127 -28.99 11.53 6.06
N ALA A 128 -28.73 10.79 7.15
CA ALA A 128 -28.34 9.38 7.09
C ALA A 128 -29.53 8.51 6.66
N SER A 129 -29.68 8.29 5.34
CA SER A 129 -30.84 7.60 4.74
C SER A 129 -31.13 6.25 5.40
N ALA A 130 -30.14 5.39 5.58
CA ALA A 130 -30.32 4.07 6.19
C ALA A 130 -30.74 4.13 7.67
N VAL A 131 -30.42 5.21 8.40
CA VAL A 131 -30.93 5.43 9.76
C VAL A 131 -32.39 5.88 9.70
N LEU A 132 -32.72 6.79 8.78
CA LEU A 132 -34.08 7.30 8.59
C LEU A 132 -35.03 6.19 8.14
N GLU A 133 -34.61 5.29 7.24
CA GLU A 133 -35.40 4.14 6.78
C GLU A 133 -35.80 3.20 7.94
N ARG A 134 -34.86 2.92 8.85
CA ARG A 134 -35.12 2.14 10.07
C ARG A 134 -36.05 2.87 11.03
N GLN A 135 -35.84 4.17 11.22
CA GLN A 135 -36.72 5.01 12.03
C GLN A 135 -38.11 5.14 11.43
N TYR A 136 -38.24 5.12 10.10
CA TYR A 136 -39.52 5.13 9.41
C TYR A 136 -40.32 3.85 9.69
N LEU A 137 -39.69 2.67 9.64
CA LEU A 137 -40.38 1.43 10.03
C LEU A 137 -40.79 1.44 11.52
N ALA A 138 -39.93 1.95 12.41
CA ALA A 138 -40.26 2.11 13.82
C ALA A 138 -41.44 3.09 14.02
N TYR A 139 -41.45 4.20 13.28
CA TYR A 139 -42.54 5.17 13.28
C TYR A 139 -43.86 4.55 12.80
N CYS A 140 -43.82 3.71 11.75
CA CYS A 140 -44.98 2.96 11.27
C CYS A 140 -45.52 2.00 12.35
N LEU A 141 -44.64 1.30 13.07
CA LEU A 141 -45.04 0.43 14.20
C LEU A 141 -45.70 1.22 15.33
N ASP A 142 -45.14 2.38 15.70
CA ASP A 142 -45.69 3.26 16.73
C ASP A 142 -47.07 3.81 16.34
N CYS A 143 -47.23 4.24 15.09
CA CYS A 143 -48.51 4.74 14.57
C CYS A 143 -49.55 3.62 14.52
N TRP A 144 -49.16 2.42 14.06
CA TRP A 144 -50.02 1.25 14.05
C TRP A 144 -50.51 0.87 15.46
N ASN A 145 -49.61 0.88 16.45
CA ASN A 145 -49.95 0.54 17.83
C ASN A 145 -50.92 1.59 18.44
N LYS A 146 -50.68 2.88 18.17
CA LYS A 146 -51.57 3.98 18.60
C LYS A 146 -52.95 3.90 17.94
N HIS A 147 -53.02 3.61 16.64
CA HIS A 147 -54.27 3.60 15.87
C HIS A 147 -55.10 2.34 16.12
N GLY A 148 -54.43 1.19 16.29
CA GLY A 148 -55.10 -0.11 16.45
C GLY A 148 -55.64 -0.39 17.86
N ASN A 149 -55.26 0.42 18.86
CA ASN A 149 -55.53 0.17 20.29
C ASN A 149 -55.22 -1.30 20.68
N LEU A 150 -54.12 -1.82 20.13
CA LEU A 150 -53.71 -3.20 20.27
C LEU A 150 -53.07 -3.36 21.66
N GLY A 151 -53.41 -4.43 22.38
CA GLY A 151 -52.85 -4.67 23.72
C GLY A 151 -51.34 -4.89 23.74
N GLU A 152 -50.75 -5.09 24.92
CA GLU A 152 -49.29 -5.24 25.17
C GLU A 152 -48.57 -6.33 24.33
N HIS A 153 -49.29 -7.19 23.60
CA HIS A 153 -48.75 -8.29 22.79
C HIS A 153 -49.12 -8.21 21.29
N ALA A 154 -49.27 -6.99 20.76
CA ALA A 154 -49.57 -6.77 19.33
C ALA A 154 -48.53 -7.41 18.39
N VAL A 155 -47.25 -7.31 18.76
CA VAL A 155 -46.13 -8.02 18.12
C VAL A 155 -45.81 -9.26 18.95
N PRO A 156 -45.76 -10.46 18.35
CA PRO A 156 -45.41 -11.67 19.09
C PRO A 156 -43.98 -11.66 19.62
N ASP A 157 -43.74 -12.26 20.79
CA ASP A 157 -42.40 -12.32 21.38
C ASP A 157 -41.41 -13.20 20.61
N THR A 158 -41.88 -14.15 19.78
CA THR A 158 -41.03 -15.13 19.10
C THR A 158 -41.41 -15.35 17.64
N LEU A 159 -40.41 -15.67 16.80
CA LEU A 159 -40.62 -16.03 15.40
C LEU A 159 -41.50 -17.26 15.21
N ALA A 160 -41.53 -18.19 16.17
CA ALA A 160 -42.40 -19.36 16.12
C ALA A 160 -43.88 -18.99 15.92
N SER A 161 -44.35 -17.96 16.64
CA SER A 161 -45.71 -17.45 16.54
C SER A 161 -45.96 -16.83 15.17
N VAL A 162 -45.01 -16.03 14.67
CA VAL A 162 -45.08 -15.39 13.35
C VAL A 162 -45.15 -16.45 12.23
N PHE A 163 -44.34 -17.50 12.31
CA PHE A 163 -44.36 -18.60 11.34
C PHE A 163 -45.71 -19.33 11.33
N MET A 164 -46.33 -19.52 12.50
CA MET A 164 -47.68 -20.10 12.59
C MET A 164 -48.73 -19.18 11.95
N THR A 165 -48.66 -17.87 12.20
CA THR A 165 -49.58 -16.89 11.60
C THR A 165 -49.48 -16.88 10.07
N ILE A 166 -48.25 -16.86 9.53
CA ILE A 166 -48.00 -16.89 8.09
C ILE A 166 -48.48 -18.20 7.48
N GLY A 167 -48.16 -19.34 8.10
CA GLY A 167 -48.58 -20.67 7.64
C GLY A 167 -50.11 -20.85 7.64
N ASN A 168 -50.79 -20.34 8.66
CA ASN A 168 -52.25 -20.39 8.77
C ASN A 168 -52.98 -19.28 7.98
N ARG A 169 -52.23 -18.34 7.37
CA ARG A 169 -52.75 -17.15 6.67
C ARG A 169 -53.75 -16.35 7.52
N ASN A 170 -53.48 -16.20 8.81
CA ASN A 170 -54.36 -15.43 9.70
C ASN A 170 -54.11 -13.93 9.52
N THR A 171 -54.96 -13.25 8.77
CA THR A 171 -54.83 -11.84 8.42
C THR A 171 -55.04 -10.88 9.59
N SER A 172 -55.67 -11.33 10.69
CA SER A 172 -55.96 -10.49 11.86
C SER A 172 -54.79 -10.33 12.83
N GLN A 173 -53.65 -10.98 12.55
CA GLN A 173 -52.48 -11.00 13.42
C GLN A 173 -51.21 -10.58 12.67
N PHE A 174 -50.18 -10.24 13.43
CA PHE A 174 -48.88 -9.85 12.89
C PHE A 174 -48.24 -11.02 12.09
N PRO A 175 -47.69 -10.78 10.89
CA PRO A 175 -47.36 -9.47 10.31
C PRO A 175 -48.46 -8.89 9.39
N TYR A 176 -49.49 -9.65 9.03
CA TYR A 176 -50.47 -9.24 8.01
C TYR A 176 -51.28 -8.00 8.37
N ASN A 177 -51.79 -7.92 9.60
CA ASN A 177 -52.58 -6.76 10.06
C ASN A 177 -51.75 -5.46 10.09
N PHE A 178 -50.45 -5.56 10.36
CA PHE A 178 -49.51 -4.45 10.31
C PHE A 178 -49.19 -4.04 8.86
N LEU A 179 -48.95 -5.02 7.99
CA LEU A 179 -48.69 -4.77 6.57
C LEU A 179 -49.90 -4.13 5.87
N GLU A 180 -51.10 -4.60 6.17
CA GLU A 180 -52.34 -4.01 5.66
C GLU A 180 -52.51 -2.57 6.15
N TYR A 181 -52.10 -2.26 7.39
CA TYR A 181 -52.10 -0.90 7.91
C TYR A 181 -51.10 0.00 7.17
N ILE A 182 -49.87 -0.47 6.92
CA ILE A 182 -48.88 0.28 6.13
C ILE A 182 -49.43 0.56 4.74
N GLN A 183 -49.94 -0.46 4.04
CA GLN A 183 -50.45 -0.31 2.67
C GLN A 183 -51.64 0.67 2.59
N LYS A 184 -52.51 0.70 3.60
CA LYS A 184 -53.67 1.59 3.62
C LYS A 184 -53.30 3.05 3.89
N ASN A 185 -52.23 3.31 4.63
CA ASN A 185 -51.86 4.64 5.10
C ASN A 185 -50.47 5.08 4.61
N GLU A 186 -49.95 4.45 3.55
CA GLU A 186 -48.55 4.57 3.11
C GLU A 186 -48.12 6.02 2.87
N GLN A 187 -48.96 6.78 2.16
CA GLN A 187 -48.68 8.19 1.84
C GLN A 187 -48.82 9.11 3.05
N GLU A 188 -49.84 8.90 3.90
CA GLU A 188 -50.05 9.69 5.12
C GLU A 188 -48.92 9.47 6.15
N LEU A 189 -48.47 8.22 6.31
CA LEU A 189 -47.35 7.86 7.19
C LEU A 189 -46.05 8.50 6.71
N LEU A 190 -45.79 8.44 5.40
CA LEU A 190 -44.60 9.02 4.79
C LEU A 190 -44.58 10.55 4.91
N ASP A 191 -45.67 11.22 4.52
CA ASP A 191 -45.78 12.69 4.60
C ASP A 191 -45.63 13.17 6.05
N SER A 192 -46.30 12.49 7.00
CA SER A 192 -46.20 12.82 8.42
C SER A 192 -44.80 12.61 8.98
N PHE A 193 -44.10 11.56 8.55
CA PHE A 193 -42.72 11.31 8.97
C PHE A 193 -41.76 12.35 8.40
N LEU A 194 -41.88 12.67 7.11
CA LEU A 194 -41.04 13.70 6.47
C LEU A 194 -41.31 15.10 7.04
N GLU A 195 -42.53 15.39 7.51
CA GLU A 195 -42.87 16.66 8.16
C GLU A 195 -42.11 16.85 9.48
N ILE A 196 -41.74 15.79 10.20
CA ILE A 196 -40.91 15.87 11.42
C ILE A 196 -39.57 16.57 11.14
N PHE A 197 -39.04 16.42 9.92
CA PHE A 197 -37.71 16.90 9.52
C PHE A 197 -37.75 17.99 8.44
N ARG A 198 -38.89 18.69 8.30
CA ARG A 198 -39.21 19.58 7.17
C ARG A 198 -38.11 20.56 6.74
N ALA A 199 -37.31 21.05 7.69
CA ALA A 199 -36.25 22.03 7.48
C ALA A 199 -34.84 21.43 7.30
N ASP A 200 -34.63 20.18 7.71
CA ASP A 200 -33.29 19.62 7.92
C ASP A 200 -32.92 18.53 6.90
N LEU A 201 -33.91 17.87 6.26
CA LEU A 201 -33.65 16.87 5.22
C LEU A 201 -33.44 17.47 3.84
N ASP A 202 -32.37 17.04 3.18
CA ASP A 202 -32.11 17.31 1.77
C ASP A 202 -33.03 16.50 0.83
N LEU A 203 -33.00 16.82 -0.47
CA LEU A 203 -33.84 16.14 -1.47
C LEU A 203 -33.45 14.67 -1.65
N THR A 204 -32.16 14.35 -1.57
CA THR A 204 -31.63 12.99 -1.75
C THR A 204 -32.09 12.03 -0.65
N ALA A 205 -32.08 12.48 0.60
CA ALA A 205 -32.57 11.71 1.74
C ALA A 205 -34.08 11.48 1.64
N ARG A 206 -34.84 12.50 1.21
CA ARG A 206 -36.29 12.37 0.97
C ARG A 206 -36.58 11.34 -0.11
N GLU A 207 -35.92 11.43 -1.26
CA GLU A 207 -36.08 10.46 -2.36
C GLU A 207 -35.70 9.04 -1.93
N SER A 208 -34.68 8.87 -1.07
CA SER A 208 -34.31 7.55 -0.53
C SER A 208 -35.42 6.96 0.33
N ILE A 209 -35.99 7.75 1.25
CA ILE A 209 -37.09 7.29 2.13
C ILE A 209 -38.34 7.01 1.30
N GLU A 210 -38.67 7.85 0.33
CA GLU A 210 -39.79 7.64 -0.60
C GLU A 210 -39.64 6.31 -1.37
N LYS A 211 -38.46 6.07 -1.95
CA LYS A 211 -38.14 4.80 -2.62
C LYS A 211 -38.19 3.61 -1.67
N PHE A 212 -37.73 3.76 -0.43
CA PHE A 212 -37.79 2.68 0.57
C PHE A 212 -39.23 2.36 0.98
N ALA A 213 -40.07 3.38 1.17
CA ALA A 213 -41.46 3.22 1.56
C ALA A 213 -42.28 2.61 0.42
N ILE A 214 -42.32 3.28 -0.74
CA ILE A 214 -43.26 3.02 -1.85
C ILE A 214 -42.67 2.09 -2.92
N GLY A 215 -41.34 1.96 -2.99
CA GLY A 215 -40.64 1.23 -4.05
C GLY A 215 -40.26 2.10 -5.25
N GLY A 216 -39.44 1.54 -6.15
CA GLY A 216 -39.00 2.15 -7.40
C GLY A 216 -39.13 1.19 -8.59
N GLU A 217 -38.62 1.55 -9.78
CA GLU A 217 -38.68 0.67 -10.96
C GLU A 217 -37.98 -0.69 -10.72
N ASP A 218 -36.87 -0.70 -9.98
CA ASP A 218 -36.08 -1.90 -9.65
C ASP A 218 -36.16 -2.33 -8.16
N GLU A 219 -36.83 -1.55 -7.30
CA GLU A 219 -36.85 -1.78 -5.85
C GLU A 219 -38.25 -2.08 -5.30
N SER A 220 -38.35 -3.13 -4.48
CA SER A 220 -39.60 -3.52 -3.83
C SER A 220 -39.97 -2.60 -2.65
N PRO A 221 -41.26 -2.29 -2.43
CA PRO A 221 -41.71 -1.46 -1.31
C PRO A 221 -41.43 -2.10 0.06
N LEU A 222 -41.48 -1.28 1.12
CA LEU A 222 -41.21 -1.68 2.50
C LEU A 222 -42.00 -2.93 2.93
N HIS A 223 -43.29 -2.95 2.66
CA HIS A 223 -44.17 -4.06 3.05
C HIS A 223 -43.78 -5.39 2.37
N ALA A 224 -43.31 -5.33 1.12
CA ALA A 224 -42.82 -6.49 0.38
C ALA A 224 -41.44 -6.95 0.90
N LYS A 225 -40.54 -6.00 1.20
CA LYS A 225 -39.24 -6.28 1.84
C LYS A 225 -39.44 -7.01 3.18
N LEU A 226 -40.35 -6.51 4.04
CA LEU A 226 -40.66 -7.11 5.34
C LEU A 226 -41.19 -8.55 5.21
N MET A 227 -42.12 -8.79 4.28
CA MET A 227 -42.66 -10.13 4.03
C MET A 227 -41.58 -11.08 3.53
N LYS A 228 -40.74 -10.64 2.59
CA LYS A 228 -39.63 -11.44 2.05
C LYS A 228 -38.65 -11.87 3.14
N CYS A 229 -38.37 -11.00 4.12
CA CYS A 229 -37.53 -11.35 5.27
C CYS A 229 -38.13 -12.50 6.09
N PHE A 230 -39.42 -12.42 6.44
CA PHE A 230 -40.08 -13.52 7.18
C PHE A 230 -40.16 -14.81 6.35
N GLU A 231 -40.47 -14.71 5.06
CA GLU A 231 -40.50 -15.86 4.15
C GLU A 231 -39.14 -16.54 4.01
N SER A 232 -38.06 -15.77 3.96
CA SER A 232 -36.68 -16.27 3.95
C SER A 232 -36.39 -17.13 5.18
N GLN A 233 -36.75 -16.63 6.37
CA GLN A 233 -36.57 -17.35 7.64
C GLN A 233 -37.45 -18.61 7.74
N ILE A 234 -38.67 -18.55 7.19
CA ILE A 234 -39.53 -19.74 7.10
C ILE A 234 -38.89 -20.78 6.18
N LYS A 235 -38.37 -20.37 5.02
CA LYS A 235 -37.67 -21.24 4.07
C LYS A 235 -36.43 -21.87 4.72
N GLU A 236 -35.66 -21.11 5.47
CA GLU A 236 -34.52 -21.62 6.22
C GLU A 236 -34.95 -22.65 7.28
N SER A 237 -35.97 -22.33 8.09
CA SER A 237 -36.52 -23.27 9.06
C SER A 237 -37.10 -24.54 8.42
N ALA A 238 -37.63 -24.44 7.21
CA ALA A 238 -38.15 -25.56 6.42
C ALA A 238 -37.00 -26.42 5.89
N ASN A 239 -35.96 -25.82 5.31
CA ASN A 239 -34.76 -26.50 4.82
C ASN A 239 -34.06 -27.28 5.95
N ILE A 240 -33.91 -26.69 7.14
CA ILE A 240 -33.39 -27.40 8.32
C ILE A 240 -34.31 -28.58 8.67
N GLY A 241 -35.63 -28.38 8.57
CA GLY A 241 -36.63 -29.43 8.76
C GLY A 241 -36.53 -30.60 7.77
N GLU A 242 -36.24 -30.32 6.50
CA GLU A 242 -36.01 -31.34 5.47
C GLU A 242 -34.73 -32.12 5.74
N LYS A 243 -33.62 -31.43 6.05
CA LYS A 243 -32.37 -32.07 6.46
C LYS A 243 -32.56 -33.01 7.66
N ILE A 244 -33.35 -32.61 8.66
CA ILE A 244 -33.70 -33.49 9.79
C ILE A 244 -34.43 -34.75 9.31
N LYS A 245 -35.35 -34.64 8.35
CA LYS A 245 -36.05 -35.81 7.78
C LYS A 245 -35.09 -36.73 7.02
N ASP A 246 -34.17 -36.17 6.24
CA ASP A 246 -33.18 -36.94 5.48
C ASP A 246 -32.21 -37.67 6.42
N VAL A 247 -31.72 -36.98 7.46
CA VAL A 247 -30.88 -37.58 8.51
C VAL A 247 -31.65 -38.69 9.23
N ARG A 248 -32.93 -38.50 9.57
CA ARG A 248 -33.78 -39.56 10.16
C ARG A 248 -33.96 -40.75 9.24
N ALA A 249 -34.15 -40.52 7.94
CA ALA A 249 -34.27 -41.59 6.94
C ALA A 249 -32.96 -42.37 6.82
N ALA A 250 -31.81 -41.68 6.84
CA ALA A 250 -30.49 -42.31 6.86
C ALA A 250 -30.28 -43.15 8.14
N ILE A 251 -30.63 -42.62 9.32
CA ILE A 251 -30.59 -43.38 10.58
C ILE A 251 -31.45 -44.64 10.49
N ALA A 252 -32.67 -44.54 9.95
CA ALA A 252 -33.56 -45.68 9.78
C ALA A 252 -33.02 -46.72 8.77
N TYR A 253 -32.39 -46.27 7.70
CA TYR A 253 -31.73 -47.13 6.71
C TYR A 253 -30.59 -47.93 7.35
N PHE A 254 -29.65 -47.26 8.04
CA PHE A 254 -28.53 -47.92 8.70
C PHE A 254 -28.96 -48.86 9.83
N ARG A 255 -30.04 -48.52 10.57
CA ARG A 255 -30.62 -49.42 11.58
C ARG A 255 -31.24 -50.70 11.00
N ASN A 256 -31.65 -50.68 9.73
CA ASN A 256 -32.25 -51.84 9.05
C ASN A 256 -31.20 -52.75 8.37
N LEU A 257 -29.94 -52.32 8.27
CA LEU A 257 -28.84 -53.15 7.78
C LEU A 257 -28.38 -54.14 8.88
N PRO A 258 -27.76 -55.28 8.51
CA PRO A 258 -27.16 -56.19 9.48
C PRO A 258 -26.14 -55.46 10.36
N LYS A 259 -26.13 -55.75 11.67
CA LYS A 259 -25.25 -55.08 12.64
C LYS A 259 -23.78 -55.32 12.30
N ASP A 260 -23.12 -54.25 11.89
CA ASP A 260 -21.69 -54.13 11.72
C ASP A 260 -21.21 -52.92 12.52
N SER A 261 -19.99 -52.99 13.08
CA SER A 261 -19.41 -51.95 13.93
C SER A 261 -19.35 -50.57 13.26
N THR A 262 -19.18 -50.55 11.94
CA THR A 262 -19.17 -49.35 11.09
C THR A 262 -20.55 -48.67 10.99
N HIS A 263 -21.64 -49.44 10.94
CA HIS A 263 -23.00 -48.90 10.83
C HIS A 263 -23.47 -48.27 12.16
N ASP A 264 -23.10 -48.86 13.29
CA ASP A 264 -23.43 -48.31 14.61
C ASP A 264 -22.76 -46.94 14.84
N GLU A 265 -21.58 -46.73 14.25
CA GLU A 265 -20.83 -45.47 14.29
C GLU A 265 -21.43 -44.38 13.40
N GLU A 266 -21.88 -44.74 12.20
CA GLU A 266 -22.60 -43.85 11.29
C GLU A 266 -23.93 -43.41 11.89
N ILE A 267 -24.67 -44.33 12.52
CA ILE A 267 -25.91 -44.01 13.26
C ILE A 267 -25.61 -43.01 14.38
N ALA A 268 -24.57 -43.23 15.19
CA ALA A 268 -24.22 -42.32 16.29
C ALA A 268 -23.74 -40.93 15.81
N GLN A 269 -23.22 -40.83 14.59
CA GLN A 269 -22.90 -39.54 13.96
C GLN A 269 -24.17 -38.83 13.49
N LEU A 270 -25.04 -39.54 12.77
CA LEU A 270 -26.31 -39.00 12.26
C LEU A 270 -27.25 -38.58 13.40
N GLU A 271 -27.30 -39.30 14.53
CA GLU A 271 -28.09 -38.90 15.70
C GLU A 271 -27.59 -37.61 16.36
N ARG A 272 -26.27 -37.37 16.31
CA ARG A 272 -25.70 -36.10 16.80
C ARG A 272 -26.02 -34.94 15.83
N GLU A 273 -25.95 -35.21 14.54
CA GLU A 273 -26.34 -34.26 13.50
C GLU A 273 -27.83 -33.89 13.61
N GLU A 274 -28.70 -34.88 13.82
CA GLU A 274 -30.14 -34.67 14.06
C GLU A 274 -30.37 -33.73 15.25
N LYS A 275 -29.75 -34.02 16.41
CA LYS A 275 -29.89 -33.18 17.61
C LYS A 275 -29.37 -31.76 17.41
N GLY A 276 -28.27 -31.60 16.67
CA GLY A 276 -27.72 -30.30 16.31
C GLY A 276 -28.71 -29.49 15.46
N LEU A 277 -29.24 -30.10 14.40
CA LEU A 277 -30.24 -29.47 13.53
C LEU A 277 -31.55 -29.14 14.29
N GLU A 278 -31.99 -30.01 15.20
CA GLU A 278 -33.16 -29.75 16.05
C GLU A 278 -32.95 -28.55 16.99
N GLN A 279 -31.75 -28.45 17.58
CA GLN A 279 -31.39 -27.32 18.42
C GLN A 279 -31.36 -26.02 17.62
N MET A 280 -30.69 -26.01 16.45
CA MET A 280 -30.64 -24.86 15.54
C MET A 280 -32.05 -24.41 15.15
N LYS A 281 -32.92 -25.35 14.75
CA LYS A 281 -34.32 -25.08 14.42
C LYS A 281 -35.10 -24.48 15.60
N ARG A 282 -34.83 -24.93 16.82
CA ARG A 282 -35.48 -24.41 18.03
C ARG A 282 -34.98 -23.02 18.39
N GLU A 283 -33.68 -22.77 18.28
CA GLU A 283 -33.07 -21.45 18.55
C GLU A 283 -33.61 -20.41 17.56
N LEU A 284 -33.64 -20.74 16.26
CA LEU A 284 -34.24 -19.91 15.22
C LEU A 284 -35.68 -19.52 15.56
N ARG A 285 -36.52 -20.50 15.93
CA ARG A 285 -37.93 -20.27 16.26
C ARG A 285 -38.14 -19.49 17.56
N ARG A 286 -37.23 -19.59 18.53
CA ARG A 286 -37.30 -18.85 19.81
C ARG A 286 -36.73 -17.43 19.73
N LYS A 287 -36.09 -17.06 18.62
CA LYS A 287 -35.54 -15.72 18.41
C LYS A 287 -36.66 -14.68 18.57
N ASN A 288 -36.36 -13.62 19.32
CA ASN A 288 -37.31 -12.54 19.55
C ASN A 288 -37.55 -11.73 18.27
N VAL A 289 -38.79 -11.31 18.02
CA VAL A 289 -39.16 -10.63 16.77
C VAL A 289 -38.48 -9.27 16.62
N TYR A 290 -38.37 -8.48 17.69
CA TYR A 290 -37.67 -7.19 17.65
C TYR A 290 -36.17 -7.38 17.42
N ASN A 291 -35.56 -8.37 18.08
CA ASN A 291 -34.16 -8.71 17.84
C ASN A 291 -33.94 -9.17 16.38
N PHE A 292 -34.85 -9.99 15.84
CA PHE A 292 -34.80 -10.42 14.44
C PHE A 292 -34.89 -9.23 13.47
N LEU A 293 -35.90 -8.36 13.61
CA LEU A 293 -36.06 -7.19 12.75
C LEU A 293 -34.89 -6.21 12.88
N SER A 294 -34.30 -6.10 14.07
CA SER A 294 -33.08 -5.32 14.28
C SER A 294 -31.90 -5.97 13.56
N ASP A 295 -31.69 -7.27 13.70
CA ASP A 295 -30.60 -8.03 13.07
C ASP A 295 -30.66 -8.00 11.54
N GLU A 296 -31.86 -8.01 10.95
CA GLU A 296 -32.08 -7.81 9.50
C GLU A 296 -31.94 -6.35 9.05
N GLY A 297 -31.57 -5.45 9.97
CA GLY A 297 -31.34 -4.03 9.68
C GLY A 297 -32.62 -3.23 9.39
N LEU A 298 -33.79 -3.77 9.72
CA LEU A 298 -35.10 -3.14 9.52
C LEU A 298 -35.50 -2.22 10.68
N LEU A 299 -35.10 -2.55 11.91
CA LEU A 299 -35.32 -1.71 13.09
C LEU A 299 -34.02 -1.12 13.64
N PRO A 300 -34.09 0.04 14.34
CA PRO A 300 -32.94 0.60 15.04
C PRO A 300 -32.47 -0.32 16.17
N ASN A 301 -31.15 -0.41 16.37
CA ASN A 301 -30.53 -1.11 17.50
C ASN A 301 -29.52 -0.17 18.19
N TYR A 302 -29.29 -0.36 19.50
CA TYR A 302 -28.32 0.42 20.30
C TYR A 302 -26.88 0.30 19.78
N ALA A 303 -26.58 -0.80 19.10
CA ALA A 303 -25.40 -0.94 18.25
C ALA A 303 -25.86 -1.55 16.92
N PHE A 304 -25.46 -0.95 15.79
CA PHE A 304 -25.73 -1.50 14.47
C PHE A 304 -25.30 -2.98 14.43
N PRO A 305 -26.20 -3.92 14.08
CA PRO A 305 -25.96 -5.32 14.36
C PRO A 305 -24.95 -5.91 13.38
N GLU A 306 -23.82 -6.32 13.92
CA GLU A 306 -23.04 -7.42 13.39
C GLU A 306 -23.39 -8.64 14.24
N GLU A 307 -23.69 -9.79 13.62
CA GLU A 307 -23.91 -11.04 14.36
C GLU A 307 -22.70 -11.31 15.28
N GLY A 308 -22.93 -11.27 16.58
CA GLY A 308 -21.86 -11.52 17.55
C GLY A 308 -21.52 -13.02 17.62
N VAL A 309 -20.26 -13.33 17.91
CA VAL A 309 -19.82 -14.69 18.26
C VAL A 309 -20.10 -14.94 19.74
N VAL A 310 -20.60 -16.13 20.06
CA VAL A 310 -20.92 -16.57 21.42
C VAL A 310 -19.86 -17.51 21.95
N LEU A 311 -19.32 -17.23 23.13
CA LEU A 311 -18.52 -18.16 23.92
C LEU A 311 -19.42 -18.86 24.94
N LYS A 312 -19.49 -20.20 24.87
CA LYS A 312 -20.12 -21.05 25.89
C LYS A 312 -19.04 -21.67 26.78
N ALA A 313 -18.92 -21.16 28.01
CA ALA A 313 -18.01 -21.69 29.01
C ALA A 313 -18.72 -22.73 29.88
N ILE A 314 -18.24 -23.97 29.85
CA ILE A 314 -18.77 -25.10 30.60
C ILE A 314 -17.74 -25.44 31.69
N LEU A 315 -18.08 -25.08 32.94
CA LEU A 315 -17.25 -25.32 34.10
C LEU A 315 -17.77 -26.52 34.89
N SER A 316 -16.96 -27.56 35.03
CA SER A 316 -17.27 -28.73 35.84
C SER A 316 -16.77 -28.51 37.28
N ARG A 317 -17.62 -28.79 38.27
CA ARG A 317 -17.27 -28.81 39.69
C ARG A 317 -17.68 -30.16 40.30
N PHE A 318 -16.76 -30.79 41.02
CA PHE A 318 -17.02 -32.03 41.74
C PHE A 318 -17.26 -31.70 43.23
N GLU A 319 -18.49 -31.91 43.72
CA GLU A 319 -18.77 -31.82 45.15
C GLU A 319 -18.81 -33.22 45.77
N LYS A 320 -18.01 -33.42 46.81
CA LYS A 320 -18.09 -34.61 47.66
C LYS A 320 -19.16 -34.38 48.72
N LYS A 321 -20.32 -35.01 48.57
CA LYS A 321 -21.28 -35.14 49.69
C LYS A 321 -20.72 -36.14 50.69
N GLU A 322 -20.19 -35.64 51.81
CA GLU A 322 -19.87 -36.47 52.97
C GLU A 322 -21.16 -36.79 53.73
N GLU A 323 -21.79 -37.92 53.39
CA GLU A 323 -22.68 -38.60 54.33
C GLU A 323 -21.82 -39.55 55.19
N PRO A 324 -21.84 -39.47 56.53
CA PRO A 324 -21.07 -40.36 57.37
C PRO A 324 -21.57 -41.80 57.21
N GLY A 325 -20.77 -42.65 56.55
CA GLY A 325 -20.99 -44.11 56.45
C GLY A 325 -21.30 -44.69 55.07
N LYS A 326 -21.38 -43.89 53.99
CA LYS A 326 -21.44 -44.40 52.60
C LYS A 326 -20.36 -43.75 51.76
N LYS A 327 -19.71 -44.50 50.85
CA LYS A 327 -18.90 -43.92 49.77
C LYS A 327 -19.81 -42.97 48.98
N GLY A 328 -19.64 -41.66 49.17
CA GLY A 328 -20.45 -40.63 48.54
C GLY A 328 -20.41 -40.76 47.02
N LYS A 329 -21.58 -40.68 46.37
CA LYS A 329 -21.64 -40.42 44.93
C LYS A 329 -21.11 -39.02 44.70
N GLU A 330 -20.09 -38.89 43.86
CA GLU A 330 -19.64 -37.59 43.36
C GLU A 330 -20.72 -37.05 42.41
N ASP A 331 -21.40 -35.96 42.79
CA ASP A 331 -22.27 -35.22 41.87
C ASP A 331 -21.38 -34.24 41.09
N GLU A 332 -21.28 -34.43 39.76
CA GLU A 332 -20.66 -33.45 38.84
C GLU A 332 -21.68 -32.34 38.57
N GLN A 333 -21.48 -31.16 39.17
CA GLN A 333 -22.27 -29.98 38.82
C GLN A 333 -21.60 -29.27 37.64
N ARG A 334 -22.37 -29.02 36.57
CA ARG A 334 -21.91 -28.22 35.42
C ARG A 334 -22.53 -26.84 35.45
N LEU A 335 -21.69 -25.82 35.48
CA LEU A 335 -22.07 -24.42 35.37
C LEU A 335 -21.81 -23.97 33.95
N VAL A 336 -22.80 -23.33 33.32
CA VAL A 336 -22.69 -22.83 31.95
C VAL A 336 -22.80 -21.32 31.97
N TYR A 337 -21.81 -20.65 31.40
CA TYR A 337 -21.79 -19.21 31.20
C TYR A 337 -21.76 -18.91 29.70
N GLU A 338 -22.49 -17.89 29.27
CA GLU A 338 -22.52 -17.44 27.88
C GLU A 338 -22.04 -16.00 27.79
N TYR A 339 -21.06 -15.76 26.92
CA TYR A 339 -20.50 -14.42 26.67
C TYR A 339 -20.60 -14.08 25.20
N ARG A 340 -20.97 -12.84 24.87
CA ARG A 340 -21.10 -12.38 23.48
C ARG A 340 -20.03 -11.34 23.12
N ARG A 341 -19.55 -11.41 21.88
CA ARG A 341 -18.61 -10.45 21.29
C ARG A 341 -18.99 -10.11 19.87
N ARG A 342 -18.73 -8.87 19.45
CA ARG A 342 -18.79 -8.49 18.03
C ARG A 342 -17.85 -9.39 17.22
N ALA A 343 -18.23 -9.81 16.02
CA ALA A 343 -17.46 -10.79 15.26
C ALA A 343 -16.03 -10.32 15.01
N GLN A 344 -15.82 -9.03 14.73
CA GLN A 344 -14.48 -8.46 14.58
C GLN A 344 -13.56 -8.70 15.78
N THR A 345 -14.04 -8.44 17.01
CA THR A 345 -13.25 -8.63 18.24
C THR A 345 -13.11 -10.11 18.57
N ALA A 346 -14.15 -10.89 18.27
CA ALA A 346 -14.15 -12.34 18.49
C ALA A 346 -13.10 -13.07 17.64
N LEU A 347 -12.76 -12.55 16.45
CA LEU A 347 -11.67 -13.09 15.64
C LEU A 347 -10.31 -13.10 16.36
N SER A 348 -10.13 -12.35 17.45
CA SER A 348 -8.92 -12.39 18.30
C SER A 348 -9.19 -12.88 19.72
N GLU A 349 -10.25 -12.40 20.39
CA GLU A 349 -10.52 -12.77 21.79
C GLU A 349 -11.10 -14.17 21.94
N PHE A 350 -11.93 -14.60 20.98
CA PHE A 350 -12.55 -15.93 20.93
C PHE A 350 -11.86 -16.85 19.93
N ALA A 351 -10.69 -16.44 19.44
CA ALA A 351 -9.86 -17.25 18.57
C ALA A 351 -9.41 -18.53 19.29
N PRO A 352 -9.19 -19.63 18.56
CA PRO A 352 -8.64 -20.86 19.11
C PRO A 352 -7.34 -20.63 19.90
N GLU A 353 -7.18 -21.35 21.02
CA GLU A 353 -6.06 -21.26 21.96
C GLU A 353 -5.95 -19.95 22.76
N CYS A 354 -6.75 -18.93 22.44
CA CYS A 354 -6.77 -17.69 23.19
C CYS A 354 -7.37 -17.90 24.60
N SER A 355 -6.94 -17.11 25.58
CA SER A 355 -7.49 -17.12 26.93
C SER A 355 -8.35 -15.88 27.14
N PHE A 356 -9.61 -16.10 27.42
CA PHE A 356 -10.59 -15.06 27.68
C PHE A 356 -10.83 -14.91 29.18
N TYR A 357 -10.83 -13.69 29.70
CA TYR A 357 -10.98 -13.41 31.14
C TYR A 357 -12.34 -12.78 31.41
N ALA A 358 -13.20 -13.46 32.17
CA ALA A 358 -14.52 -12.95 32.57
C ALA A 358 -15.05 -13.68 33.82
N SER A 359 -15.87 -13.00 34.61
CA SER A 359 -16.51 -13.50 35.83
C SER A 359 -15.54 -14.11 36.84
N GLY A 360 -14.32 -13.59 36.94
CA GLY A 360 -13.27 -14.15 37.81
C GLY A 360 -12.62 -15.43 37.26
N HIS A 361 -12.88 -15.79 36.01
CA HIS A 361 -12.36 -16.98 35.36
C HIS A 361 -11.43 -16.65 34.17
N LYS A 362 -10.36 -17.44 34.03
CA LYS A 362 -9.51 -17.57 32.84
C LYS A 362 -10.04 -18.74 32.00
N LEU A 363 -10.76 -18.41 30.94
CA LEU A 363 -11.45 -19.33 30.05
C LEU A 363 -10.63 -19.54 28.77
N ARG A 364 -9.96 -20.68 28.66
CA ARG A 364 -9.22 -21.03 27.44
C ARG A 364 -10.17 -21.55 26.37
N ILE A 365 -10.14 -20.98 25.17
CA ILE A 365 -10.92 -21.46 24.04
C ILE A 365 -10.31 -22.78 23.57
N ASP A 366 -11.05 -23.88 23.76
CA ASP A 366 -10.57 -25.24 23.53
C ASP A 366 -11.35 -25.99 22.45
N GLN A 367 -12.46 -25.42 21.98
CA GLN A 367 -13.30 -26.04 20.97
C GLN A 367 -14.09 -25.01 20.17
N ILE A 368 -14.23 -25.26 18.87
CA ILE A 368 -15.12 -24.52 17.97
C ILE A 368 -16.41 -25.31 17.76
N ASP A 369 -17.56 -24.64 17.64
CA ASP A 369 -18.80 -25.31 17.28
C ASP A 369 -18.79 -25.76 15.82
N ILE A 370 -18.97 -27.05 15.57
CA ILE A 370 -19.02 -27.61 14.22
C ILE A 370 -20.45 -27.76 13.68
N HIS A 371 -21.47 -27.67 14.56
CA HIS A 371 -22.85 -27.90 14.17
C HIS A 371 -23.49 -26.64 13.57
N ASN A 372 -23.09 -25.48 14.09
CA ASN A 372 -23.58 -24.18 13.63
C ASN A 372 -22.59 -23.45 12.71
N ALA A 373 -21.36 -23.98 12.53
CA ALA A 373 -20.37 -23.38 11.64
C ALA A 373 -20.52 -23.89 10.21
N GLN A 374 -20.47 -22.97 9.24
CA GLN A 374 -20.40 -23.32 7.82
C GLN A 374 -18.95 -23.62 7.45
N ARG A 375 -18.66 -24.90 7.16
CA ARG A 375 -17.37 -25.34 6.61
C ARG A 375 -17.40 -25.23 5.10
N ASN A 376 -16.64 -24.27 4.58
CA ASN A 376 -16.45 -24.13 3.14
C ASN A 376 -14.95 -24.17 2.84
N THR A 377 -14.60 -24.82 1.73
CA THR A 377 -13.28 -24.65 1.12
C THR A 377 -13.33 -23.38 0.30
N TRP A 378 -12.36 -22.50 0.48
CA TRP A 378 -12.25 -21.23 -0.22
C TRP A 378 -10.98 -21.21 -1.05
N ARG A 379 -11.05 -20.53 -2.18
CA ARG A 379 -9.93 -20.19 -3.03
C ARG A 379 -9.59 -18.73 -2.80
N LEU A 380 -8.34 -18.45 -2.42
CA LEU A 380 -7.85 -17.08 -2.19
C LEU A 380 -6.94 -16.67 -3.34
N CYS A 381 -7.14 -15.49 -3.92
CA CYS A 381 -6.27 -15.05 -5.01
C CYS A 381 -4.89 -14.64 -4.46
N PRO A 382 -3.79 -15.10 -5.09
CA PRO A 382 -2.46 -14.67 -4.68
C PRO A 382 -2.16 -13.22 -5.05
N ASN A 383 -2.86 -12.64 -6.04
CA ASN A 383 -2.55 -11.31 -6.56
C ASN A 383 -3.53 -10.21 -6.14
N CYS A 384 -4.84 -10.47 -6.04
CA CYS A 384 -5.85 -9.49 -5.63
C CYS A 384 -6.66 -9.97 -4.41
N ALA A 385 -7.55 -9.13 -3.88
CA ALA A 385 -8.37 -9.44 -2.70
C ALA A 385 -9.55 -10.41 -2.98
N HIS A 386 -9.72 -10.85 -4.23
CA HIS A 386 -10.80 -11.75 -4.61
C HIS A 386 -10.66 -13.13 -3.96
N ALA A 387 -11.79 -13.65 -3.48
CA ALA A 387 -11.88 -15.01 -2.99
C ALA A 387 -13.29 -15.56 -3.17
N GLU A 388 -13.38 -16.86 -3.48
CA GLU A 388 -14.64 -17.57 -3.70
C GLU A 388 -14.67 -18.90 -2.94
N ALA A 389 -15.86 -19.33 -2.56
CA ALA A 389 -16.06 -20.69 -2.05
C ALA A 389 -15.98 -21.67 -3.22
N GLU A 390 -15.21 -22.75 -3.08
CA GLU A 390 -15.01 -23.75 -4.13
C GLU A 390 -16.34 -24.40 -4.51
N THR A 391 -16.70 -24.32 -5.79
CA THR A 391 -17.81 -25.05 -6.39
C THR A 391 -17.29 -26.04 -7.45
N HIS A 392 -18.15 -26.86 -8.05
CA HIS A 392 -17.73 -27.90 -9.01
C HIS A 392 -17.12 -27.34 -10.33
N ALA A 393 -17.16 -26.03 -10.58
CA ALA A 393 -16.55 -25.37 -11.73
C ALA A 393 -15.77 -24.13 -11.30
N HIS A 394 -14.47 -24.06 -11.63
CA HIS A 394 -13.62 -22.89 -11.39
C HIS A 394 -12.92 -22.45 -12.69
N SER A 395 -12.63 -21.15 -12.80
CA SER A 395 -11.81 -20.61 -13.89
C SER A 395 -10.34 -20.96 -13.67
N ALA A 396 -9.56 -21.13 -14.76
CA ALA A 396 -8.12 -21.36 -14.67
C ALA A 396 -7.35 -20.12 -14.17
N CYS A 397 -7.92 -18.93 -14.36
CA CYS A 397 -7.36 -17.64 -13.94
C CYS A 397 -8.36 -16.89 -13.06
N CYS A 398 -7.86 -15.99 -12.20
CA CYS A 398 -8.71 -15.21 -11.31
C CYS A 398 -9.72 -14.38 -12.12
N PRO A 399 -11.03 -14.41 -11.80
CA PRO A 399 -12.04 -13.65 -12.55
C PRO A 399 -11.91 -12.12 -12.36
N ARG A 400 -11.25 -11.66 -11.29
CA ARG A 400 -11.05 -10.23 -11.01
C ARG A 400 -9.80 -9.64 -11.65
N CYS A 401 -8.64 -10.30 -11.47
CA CYS A 401 -7.35 -9.75 -11.92
C CYS A 401 -6.68 -10.56 -13.04
N GLY A 402 -7.27 -11.68 -13.48
CA GLY A 402 -6.70 -12.53 -14.53
C GLY A 402 -5.47 -13.35 -14.11
N ASP A 403 -5.10 -13.36 -12.83
CA ASP A 403 -3.90 -14.05 -12.36
C ASP A 403 -3.98 -15.59 -12.53
N PRO A 404 -2.97 -16.23 -13.15
CA PRO A 404 -2.97 -17.68 -13.40
C PRO A 404 -2.68 -18.50 -12.13
N GLY A 405 -2.09 -17.91 -11.09
CA GLY A 405 -1.86 -18.55 -9.79
C GLY A 405 -3.15 -18.91 -9.05
N TRP A 406 -4.28 -18.36 -9.49
CA TRP A 406 -5.62 -18.74 -9.03
C TRP A 406 -5.92 -20.23 -9.16
N GLY A 407 -5.48 -20.88 -10.25
CA GLY A 407 -5.74 -22.29 -10.51
C GLY A 407 -4.99 -23.26 -9.59
N ASP A 408 -4.00 -22.80 -8.84
CA ASP A 408 -3.18 -23.66 -7.98
C ASP A 408 -3.99 -24.25 -6.81
N LEU A 409 -3.86 -25.57 -6.59
CA LEU A 409 -4.40 -26.27 -5.42
C LEU A 409 -3.83 -25.71 -4.12
N GLY A 410 -2.63 -25.14 -4.18
CA GLY A 410 -1.99 -24.40 -3.09
C GLY A 410 -2.77 -23.19 -2.61
N GLN A 411 -3.75 -22.68 -3.36
CA GLN A 411 -4.62 -21.55 -2.97
C GLN A 411 -5.92 -21.95 -2.28
N LEU A 412 -6.21 -23.26 -2.21
CA LEU A 412 -7.38 -23.77 -1.51
C LEU A 412 -7.14 -23.85 0.00
N ARG A 413 -8.05 -23.27 0.77
CA ARG A 413 -7.99 -23.23 2.23
C ARG A 413 -9.35 -23.57 2.82
N THR A 414 -9.34 -24.37 3.88
CA THR A 414 -10.58 -24.59 4.64
C THR A 414 -10.78 -23.39 5.56
N MET A 415 -11.94 -22.74 5.45
CA MET A 415 -12.30 -21.62 6.32
C MET A 415 -13.62 -21.88 7.04
N TRP A 416 -13.71 -21.45 8.30
CA TRP A 416 -14.90 -21.56 9.13
C TRP A 416 -15.43 -20.18 9.54
N ARG A 417 -16.72 -19.95 9.29
CA ARG A 417 -17.46 -18.86 9.92
C ARG A 417 -18.06 -19.42 11.21
N THR A 418 -17.57 -18.96 12.36
CA THR A 418 -17.88 -19.57 13.67
C THR A 418 -18.81 -18.68 14.49
N PRO A 419 -20.12 -18.98 14.56
CA PRO A 419 -21.04 -18.21 15.42
C PRO A 419 -20.87 -18.56 16.91
N VAL A 420 -20.33 -19.74 17.23
CA VAL A 420 -20.19 -20.23 18.61
C VAL A 420 -18.83 -20.92 18.82
N VAL A 421 -18.21 -20.64 19.96
CA VAL A 421 -17.02 -21.33 20.47
C VAL A 421 -17.24 -21.80 21.92
N TYR A 422 -16.43 -22.76 22.37
CA TYR A 422 -16.55 -23.37 23.68
C TYR A 422 -15.25 -23.28 24.48
N SER A 423 -15.41 -23.18 25.80
CA SER A 423 -14.36 -23.39 26.78
C SER A 423 -14.82 -24.43 27.79
N ASN A 424 -14.16 -25.58 27.84
CA ASN A 424 -14.47 -26.66 28.77
C ASN A 424 -13.35 -26.80 29.81
N MET A 425 -13.61 -26.39 31.05
CA MET A 425 -12.59 -26.36 32.10
C MET A 425 -13.14 -26.85 33.46
N ASP A 426 -12.22 -27.26 34.34
CA ASP A 426 -12.56 -27.44 35.76
C ASP A 426 -12.75 -26.08 36.43
N TYR A 427 -13.74 -25.96 37.31
CA TYR A 427 -14.08 -24.69 37.97
C TYR A 427 -12.88 -24.13 38.78
N GLY A 428 -12.17 -24.98 39.52
CA GLY A 428 -11.01 -24.58 40.31
C GLY A 428 -9.87 -24.07 39.43
N GLN A 429 -9.54 -24.82 38.36
CA GLN A 429 -8.49 -24.44 37.42
C GLN A 429 -8.82 -23.20 36.59
N SER A 430 -10.10 -22.94 36.36
CA SER A 430 -10.53 -21.75 35.62
C SER A 430 -10.45 -20.48 36.45
N SER A 431 -10.35 -20.57 37.79
CA SER A 431 -10.37 -19.37 38.65
C SER A 431 -9.08 -18.56 38.46
N ILE A 432 -9.19 -17.24 38.40
CA ILE A 432 -8.02 -16.35 38.37
C ILE A 432 -7.31 -16.44 39.72
N SER A 433 -6.02 -16.75 39.70
CA SER A 433 -5.16 -16.90 40.87
C SER A 433 -3.94 -15.97 40.78
N ASP A 434 -3.19 -15.86 41.88
CA ASP A 434 -1.96 -15.06 41.97
C ASP A 434 -0.74 -15.76 41.31
N GLU A 435 -0.97 -16.74 40.42
CA GLU A 435 0.10 -17.48 39.74
C GLU A 435 0.85 -16.64 38.71
N SER A 436 0.22 -15.58 38.18
CA SER A 436 0.78 -14.69 37.17
C SER A 436 0.17 -13.30 37.31
N ASP A 437 1.02 -12.28 37.40
CA ASP A 437 0.61 -10.88 37.41
C ASP A 437 0.11 -10.42 36.02
N ASP A 438 0.61 -11.06 34.94
CA ASP A 438 0.29 -10.72 33.56
C ASP A 438 -0.79 -11.62 32.95
N ARG A 439 -1.58 -11.04 32.03
CA ARG A 439 -2.52 -11.78 31.19
C ARG A 439 -1.78 -12.48 30.06
N SER A 440 -2.20 -13.69 29.71
CA SER A 440 -1.69 -14.38 28.53
C SER A 440 -2.31 -13.78 27.27
N ASN A 441 -1.48 -13.14 26.44
CA ASN A 441 -1.90 -12.57 25.15
C ASN A 441 -1.30 -13.40 24.00
N VAL A 442 -2.12 -13.64 22.97
CA VAL A 442 -1.70 -14.27 21.72
C VAL A 442 -1.92 -13.27 20.60
N PHE A 443 -0.90 -13.03 19.77
CA PHE A 443 -1.00 -12.13 18.62
C PHE A 443 -1.33 -12.94 17.37
N PHE A 444 -2.40 -12.53 16.68
CA PHE A 444 -2.88 -13.19 15.47
C PHE A 444 -2.55 -12.36 14.23
N LEU A 445 -2.26 -13.03 13.11
CA LEU A 445 -2.18 -12.40 11.80
C LEU A 445 -3.61 -12.26 11.26
N LYS A 446 -4.12 -11.03 11.23
CA LYS A 446 -5.43 -10.69 10.67
C LYS A 446 -5.27 -9.80 9.46
N GLU A 447 -6.05 -10.07 8.44
CA GLU A 447 -6.03 -9.33 7.18
C GLU A 447 -7.46 -9.08 6.71
N MET A 448 -7.71 -7.85 6.23
CA MET A 448 -9.00 -7.46 5.67
C MET A 448 -8.88 -7.38 4.15
N LEU A 449 -9.55 -8.30 3.47
CA LEU A 449 -9.64 -8.34 2.02
C LEU A 449 -10.86 -7.53 1.59
N VAL A 450 -10.65 -6.58 0.68
CA VAL A 450 -11.68 -5.71 0.11
C VAL A 450 -11.88 -6.10 -1.35
N ASP A 451 -12.98 -6.80 -1.64
CA ASP A 451 -13.32 -7.21 -3.00
C ASP A 451 -14.41 -6.28 -3.56
N VAL A 452 -14.12 -5.64 -4.69
CA VAL A 452 -15.00 -4.69 -5.37
C VAL A 452 -15.23 -5.18 -6.80
N ASP A 453 -16.50 -5.27 -7.19
CA ASP A 453 -16.87 -5.50 -8.58
C ASP A 453 -16.77 -4.20 -9.37
N GLU A 454 -15.60 -3.94 -9.97
CA GLU A 454 -15.35 -2.69 -10.68
C GLU A 454 -16.29 -2.47 -11.87
N GLU A 455 -16.90 -3.51 -12.42
CA GLU A 455 -17.80 -3.39 -13.58
C GLU A 455 -19.24 -3.04 -13.18
N ASN A 456 -19.70 -3.48 -12.01
CA ASN A 456 -21.11 -3.43 -11.63
C ASN A 456 -21.41 -2.58 -10.39
N ASP A 457 -20.42 -2.34 -9.52
CA ASP A 457 -20.64 -1.73 -8.20
C ASP A 457 -20.06 -0.32 -8.03
N ILE A 458 -19.34 0.21 -9.02
CA ILE A 458 -18.88 1.61 -9.04
C ILE A 458 -20.04 2.52 -9.44
N VAL A 459 -20.42 3.45 -8.55
CA VAL A 459 -21.52 4.42 -8.77
C VAL A 459 -21.02 5.67 -9.47
N SER A 460 -19.93 6.24 -8.97
CA SER A 460 -19.33 7.45 -9.53
C SER A 460 -17.84 7.49 -9.25
N SER A 461 -17.07 8.01 -10.20
CA SER A 461 -15.61 8.08 -10.15
C SER A 461 -15.14 9.45 -10.62
N TYR A 462 -14.15 10.00 -9.93
CA TYR A 462 -13.60 11.32 -10.21
C TYR A 462 -12.08 11.29 -10.21
N SER A 463 -11.48 12.06 -11.11
CA SER A 463 -10.04 12.24 -11.25
C SER A 463 -9.68 13.72 -11.35
N MET A 464 -8.55 14.10 -10.78
CA MET A 464 -8.03 15.46 -10.86
C MET A 464 -7.09 15.60 -12.08
N GLU A 465 -7.42 16.51 -13.01
CA GLU A 465 -6.52 16.87 -14.11
C GLU A 465 -5.51 17.95 -13.67
N ASN A 466 -4.24 17.80 -14.05
CA ASN A 466 -3.17 18.81 -13.87
C ASN A 466 -2.87 19.21 -12.41
N GLY A 467 -3.12 18.32 -11.45
CA GLY A 467 -2.68 18.52 -10.07
C GLY A 467 -1.22 18.12 -9.87
N ASP A 468 -0.54 18.76 -8.90
CA ASP A 468 0.84 18.39 -8.51
C ASP A 468 0.99 16.91 -8.09
N ILE A 469 -0.12 16.24 -7.76
CA ILE A 469 -0.17 14.82 -7.39
C ILE A 469 -1.38 14.11 -8.04
N PRO A 470 -1.24 12.83 -8.44
CA PRO A 470 -2.34 12.06 -9.03
C PRO A 470 -3.39 11.71 -7.96
N PHE A 471 -4.54 12.40 -8.00
CA PHE A 471 -5.64 12.19 -7.06
C PHE A 471 -6.93 11.78 -7.77
N GLY A 472 -7.62 10.81 -7.20
CA GLY A 472 -8.96 10.43 -7.61
C GLY A 472 -9.68 9.61 -6.55
N TYR A 473 -11.01 9.60 -6.61
CA TYR A 473 -11.85 8.83 -5.71
C TYR A 473 -13.08 8.29 -6.42
N GLU A 474 -13.62 7.19 -5.91
CA GLU A 474 -14.82 6.58 -6.43
C GLU A 474 -15.72 6.01 -5.32
N LEU A 475 -17.03 6.16 -5.51
CA LEU A 475 -18.05 5.62 -4.64
C LEU A 475 -18.43 4.22 -5.12
N VAL A 476 -18.33 3.26 -4.21
CA VAL A 476 -18.67 1.86 -4.42
C VAL A 476 -19.95 1.57 -3.64
N ARG A 477 -21.01 1.17 -4.36
CA ARG A 477 -22.30 0.80 -3.76
C ARG A 477 -22.18 -0.45 -2.89
N LYS A 478 -21.39 -1.42 -3.35
CA LYS A 478 -21.23 -2.72 -2.70
C LYS A 478 -19.77 -3.17 -2.77
N ALA A 479 -19.12 -3.16 -1.62
CA ALA A 479 -17.82 -3.78 -1.38
C ALA A 479 -18.02 -5.00 -0.47
N VAL A 480 -17.43 -6.13 -0.84
CA VAL A 480 -17.43 -7.35 -0.03
C VAL A 480 -16.22 -7.33 0.88
N MET A 481 -16.46 -7.19 2.19
CA MET A 481 -15.43 -7.07 3.21
C MET A 481 -15.21 -8.43 3.87
N ARG A 482 -14.00 -8.99 3.76
CA ARG A 482 -13.65 -10.29 4.34
C ARG A 482 -12.43 -10.17 5.26
N GLU A 483 -12.66 -10.26 6.56
CA GLU A 483 -11.56 -10.24 7.55
C GLU A 483 -11.25 -11.67 7.99
N ILE A 484 -10.02 -12.11 7.74
CA ILE A 484 -9.55 -13.49 7.98
C ILE A 484 -8.50 -13.46 9.09
N ASN A 485 -8.62 -14.39 10.05
CA ASN A 485 -7.54 -14.70 10.99
C ASN A 485 -6.76 -15.93 10.50
N PHE A 486 -5.51 -15.71 10.10
CA PHE A 486 -4.59 -16.71 9.57
C PHE A 486 -3.83 -17.51 10.65
N GLY A 487 -4.20 -17.37 11.91
CA GLY A 487 -3.55 -18.01 13.05
C GLY A 487 -2.54 -17.09 13.75
N GLU A 488 -1.80 -17.67 14.68
CA GLU A 488 -0.78 -16.96 15.47
C GLU A 488 0.32 -16.41 14.56
N ARG A 489 0.72 -15.16 14.82
CA ARG A 489 1.81 -14.47 14.12
C ARG A 489 3.13 -15.13 14.50
N ASP A 490 3.89 -15.60 13.50
CA ASP A 490 5.19 -16.24 13.71
C ASP A 490 6.11 -15.92 12.53
N MET A 491 7.43 -15.98 12.76
CA MET A 491 8.45 -15.81 11.74
C MET A 491 8.74 -17.12 10.98
N PHE A 492 8.36 -18.27 11.56
CA PHE A 492 8.68 -19.59 11.02
C PHE A 492 7.42 -20.39 10.67
N GLY A 493 7.32 -20.86 9.44
CA GLY A 493 6.23 -21.73 8.97
C GLY A 493 6.04 -21.66 7.46
N ASN A 494 4.96 -22.29 6.97
CA ASN A 494 4.60 -22.25 5.56
C ASN A 494 4.14 -20.84 5.18
N LYS A 495 4.82 -20.25 4.20
CA LYS A 495 4.39 -19.02 3.55
C LYS A 495 3.44 -19.37 2.41
N PHE A 496 2.42 -18.56 2.22
CA PHE A 496 1.63 -18.57 0.99
C PHE A 496 1.13 -17.17 0.72
N THR A 497 1.00 -16.78 -0.54
CA THR A 497 0.64 -15.41 -0.92
C THR A 497 -0.87 -15.21 -0.96
N VAL A 498 -1.37 -14.10 -0.44
CA VAL A 498 -2.76 -13.63 -0.56
C VAL A 498 -2.72 -12.15 -0.89
N ALA A 499 -3.48 -11.71 -1.89
CA ALA A 499 -3.62 -10.30 -2.27
C ALA A 499 -2.27 -9.55 -2.45
N GLY A 500 -1.25 -10.22 -2.99
CA GLY A 500 0.10 -9.69 -3.21
C GLY A 500 1.02 -9.75 -1.99
N SER A 501 0.53 -10.21 -0.83
CA SER A 501 1.31 -10.29 0.42
C SER A 501 1.68 -11.74 0.77
N GLU A 502 2.98 -12.03 0.80
CA GLU A 502 3.53 -13.32 1.23
C GLU A 502 3.88 -13.30 2.72
N GLU A 503 3.08 -13.99 3.54
CA GLU A 503 3.24 -14.05 4.99
C GLU A 503 3.17 -15.49 5.49
N VAL A 504 3.73 -15.74 6.69
CA VAL A 504 3.62 -17.02 7.38
C VAL A 504 2.23 -17.15 7.98
N ARG A 505 1.44 -18.12 7.49
CA ARG A 505 0.03 -18.27 7.82
C ARG A 505 -0.25 -19.69 8.33
N LYS A 506 -0.11 -19.89 9.65
CA LYS A 506 -0.14 -21.21 10.31
C LYS A 506 -1.53 -21.86 10.37
N GLY A 507 -2.56 -21.04 10.51
CA GLY A 507 -3.93 -21.47 10.80
C GLY A 507 -4.05 -22.23 12.12
N PHE A 508 -5.22 -22.84 12.31
CA PHE A 508 -5.58 -23.56 13.51
C PHE A 508 -5.65 -25.06 13.24
N ARG A 509 -5.22 -25.87 14.21
CA ARG A 509 -5.33 -27.33 14.17
C ARG A 509 -6.56 -27.76 14.97
N VAL A 510 -7.56 -28.29 14.29
CA VAL A 510 -8.83 -28.70 14.93
C VAL A 510 -9.27 -30.08 14.48
N CYS A 511 -10.00 -30.78 15.35
CA CYS A 511 -10.65 -32.02 14.98
C CYS A 511 -11.92 -31.73 14.15
N GLN A 512 -12.02 -32.23 12.93
CA GLN A 512 -13.19 -31.99 12.06
C GLN A 512 -14.51 -32.60 12.59
N TYR A 513 -14.45 -33.54 13.53
CA TYR A 513 -15.62 -34.25 14.05
C TYR A 513 -16.14 -33.77 15.40
N CYS A 514 -15.33 -33.00 16.15
CA CYS A 514 -15.77 -32.45 17.42
C CYS A 514 -15.38 -30.99 17.65
N GLY A 515 -14.63 -30.38 16.72
CA GLY A 515 -14.16 -28.99 16.81
C GLY A 515 -13.11 -28.75 17.89
N LYS A 516 -12.65 -29.80 18.60
CA LYS A 516 -11.65 -29.66 19.67
C LYS A 516 -10.31 -29.25 19.06
N ILE A 517 -9.72 -28.21 19.64
CA ILE A 517 -8.43 -27.68 19.23
C ILE A 517 -7.34 -28.66 19.64
N GLN A 518 -6.37 -28.88 18.76
CA GLN A 518 -5.27 -29.81 18.98
C GLN A 518 -4.04 -29.09 19.51
N PRO A 519 -3.40 -29.60 20.57
CA PRO A 519 -2.16 -29.01 21.07
C PRO A 519 -1.04 -29.12 20.02
N LYS A 520 -0.15 -28.12 19.99
CA LYS A 520 1.05 -28.13 19.14
C LYS A 520 1.90 -29.39 19.38
N ASN A 521 2.13 -29.70 20.66
CA ASN A 521 2.89 -30.85 21.13
C ASN A 521 2.06 -31.65 22.14
N GLY A 522 1.92 -32.96 21.96
CA GLY A 522 1.21 -33.84 22.90
C GLY A 522 0.27 -34.84 22.22
N LYS A 523 -0.54 -35.54 23.02
CA LYS A 523 -1.57 -36.46 22.53
C LYS A 523 -2.76 -35.67 21.98
N GLU A 524 -3.35 -36.18 20.91
CA GLU A 524 -4.57 -35.63 20.31
C GLU A 524 -5.70 -35.57 21.34
N THR A 525 -6.38 -34.42 21.38
CA THR A 525 -7.43 -34.14 22.34
C THR A 525 -8.78 -34.14 21.64
N HIS A 526 -9.72 -34.94 22.16
CA HIS A 526 -11.05 -35.07 21.58
C HIS A 526 -12.13 -34.90 22.65
N SER A 527 -13.26 -34.30 22.26
CA SER A 527 -14.42 -34.21 23.15
C SER A 527 -14.95 -35.61 23.51
N ARG A 528 -15.65 -35.74 24.64
CA ARG A 528 -16.16 -37.03 25.13
C ARG A 528 -17.08 -37.73 24.12
N TYR A 529 -17.80 -36.97 23.31
CA TYR A 529 -18.70 -37.50 22.27
C TYR A 529 -18.03 -37.68 20.89
N CYS A 530 -16.73 -37.43 20.78
CA CYS A 530 -16.03 -37.50 19.50
C CYS A 530 -15.86 -38.95 19.04
N LYS A 531 -16.25 -39.24 17.81
CA LYS A 531 -16.19 -40.58 17.22
C LYS A 531 -14.76 -41.15 17.18
N THR A 532 -13.75 -40.31 16.95
CA THR A 532 -12.32 -40.68 16.96
C THR A 532 -11.81 -41.32 18.27
N ARG A 533 -12.54 -41.18 19.37
CA ARG A 533 -12.23 -41.86 20.64
C ARG A 533 -12.65 -43.33 20.66
N TYR A 534 -13.64 -43.69 19.85
CA TYR A 534 -14.27 -45.00 19.83
C TYR A 534 -13.90 -45.80 18.57
N ILE A 535 -13.56 -45.09 17.48
CA ILE A 535 -13.28 -45.67 16.15
C ILE A 535 -11.81 -45.43 15.76
N PRO A 536 -10.92 -46.43 15.83
CA PRO A 536 -9.50 -46.26 15.56
C PRO A 536 -9.19 -45.83 14.13
N GLU A 537 -9.94 -46.30 13.12
CA GLU A 537 -9.69 -46.00 11.70
C GLU A 537 -9.88 -44.51 11.37
N THR A 538 -10.71 -43.80 12.12
CA THR A 538 -10.98 -42.36 11.88
C THR A 538 -9.90 -41.43 12.41
N ARG A 539 -8.81 -41.94 13.01
CA ARG A 539 -7.75 -41.12 13.62
C ARG A 539 -6.86 -40.41 12.59
N SER A 540 -6.53 -41.04 11.46
CA SER A 540 -5.59 -40.46 10.49
C SER A 540 -6.08 -39.14 9.88
N ASP A 541 -7.40 -39.05 9.64
CA ASP A 541 -7.99 -37.94 8.90
C ASP A 541 -8.79 -37.00 9.81
N ALA A 542 -8.86 -37.28 11.12
CA ALA A 542 -9.69 -36.50 12.04
C ALA A 542 -9.20 -35.05 12.25
N ILE A 543 -7.93 -34.77 11.97
CA ILE A 543 -7.31 -33.48 12.25
C ILE A 543 -7.16 -32.69 10.95
N VAL A 544 -7.78 -31.52 10.91
CA VAL A 544 -7.55 -30.54 9.85
C VAL A 544 -6.42 -29.62 10.29
N SER A 545 -5.32 -29.64 9.55
CA SER A 545 -4.25 -28.66 9.65
C SER A 545 -4.59 -27.43 8.80
N SER A 546 -4.25 -26.23 9.29
CA SER A 546 -4.42 -24.96 8.57
C SER A 546 -5.88 -24.53 8.32
N LEU A 547 -6.72 -24.61 9.35
CA LEU A 547 -8.05 -23.99 9.32
C LEU A 547 -7.93 -22.47 9.58
N PHE A 548 -8.66 -21.64 8.84
CA PHE A 548 -8.82 -20.22 9.16
C PHE A 548 -10.23 -19.90 9.66
N ILE A 549 -10.34 -18.90 10.52
CA ILE A 549 -11.64 -18.33 10.92
C ILE A 549 -11.80 -16.96 10.26
N TYR A 550 -13.01 -16.64 9.83
CA TYR A 550 -13.27 -15.39 9.11
C TYR A 550 -14.64 -14.81 9.43
N ARG A 551 -14.80 -13.52 9.09
CA ARG A 551 -16.10 -12.84 8.99
C ARG A 551 -16.23 -12.21 7.60
N GLU A 552 -17.45 -12.09 7.12
CA GLU A 552 -17.78 -11.48 5.84
C GLU A 552 -19.05 -10.64 5.98
N PHE A 553 -19.04 -9.45 5.39
CA PHE A 553 -20.19 -8.55 5.31
C PHE A 553 -20.07 -7.65 4.07
N GLU A 554 -21.21 -7.17 3.59
CA GLU A 554 -21.28 -6.26 2.44
C GLU A 554 -21.60 -4.84 2.94
N THR A 555 -20.97 -3.84 2.34
CA THR A 555 -21.15 -2.44 2.75
C THR A 555 -20.81 -1.46 1.62
N GLU A 556 -21.20 -0.20 1.80
CA GLU A 556 -20.76 0.91 0.95
C GLU A 556 -19.29 1.23 1.24
N ALA A 557 -18.56 1.65 0.22
CA ALA A 557 -17.16 2.07 0.36
C ALA A 557 -16.83 3.26 -0.52
N LEU A 558 -15.91 4.11 -0.06
CA LEU A 558 -15.29 5.19 -0.82
C LEU A 558 -13.82 4.83 -1.03
N ARG A 559 -13.46 4.53 -2.28
CA ARG A 559 -12.09 4.14 -2.66
C ARG A 559 -11.35 5.38 -3.14
N ILE A 560 -10.30 5.78 -2.43
CA ILE A 560 -9.48 6.96 -2.75
C ILE A 560 -8.11 6.48 -3.22
N LEU A 561 -7.69 6.87 -4.40
CA LEU A 561 -6.33 6.61 -4.88
C LEU A 561 -5.36 7.47 -4.08
N ILE A 562 -4.41 6.80 -3.45
CA ILE A 562 -3.33 7.50 -2.77
C ILE A 562 -2.34 7.93 -3.86
N PRO A 563 -1.91 9.21 -3.87
CA PRO A 563 -0.87 9.70 -4.77
C PRO A 563 0.51 9.14 -4.39
N SER A 564 0.71 7.84 -4.64
CA SER A 564 1.96 7.10 -4.46
C SER A 564 1.84 5.71 -5.10
N THR A 565 2.83 5.28 -5.88
CA THR A 565 3.01 3.85 -6.21
C THR A 565 3.41 3.07 -4.95
N THR A 566 3.22 1.75 -4.93
CA THR A 566 3.58 0.85 -3.81
C THR A 566 5.02 0.97 -3.29
N LEU A 567 5.92 1.55 -4.10
CA LEU A 567 7.34 1.69 -3.79
C LEU A 567 7.70 3.07 -3.24
N ASP A 568 6.76 4.01 -3.29
CA ASP A 568 6.87 5.31 -2.62
C ASP A 568 6.36 5.26 -1.16
N SER A 569 6.41 4.05 -0.57
CA SER A 569 5.87 3.71 0.74
C SER A 569 6.78 4.21 1.88
N SER A 570 6.95 5.52 1.98
CA SER A 570 6.91 6.05 3.33
C SER A 570 5.52 5.68 3.86
N ARG A 571 5.42 4.61 4.67
CA ARG A 571 4.22 4.34 5.48
C ARG A 571 3.71 5.63 6.13
N ALA A 572 4.64 6.55 6.38
CA ALA A 572 4.40 7.94 6.67
C ALA A 572 3.32 8.61 5.81
N ARG A 573 3.42 8.67 4.48
CA ARG A 573 2.38 9.30 3.64
C ARG A 573 1.01 8.70 3.86
N THR A 574 0.92 7.38 3.77
CA THR A 574 -0.34 6.65 3.83
C THR A 574 -1.01 6.81 5.20
N GLU A 575 -0.26 6.62 6.28
CA GLU A 575 -0.74 6.82 7.65
C GLU A 575 -1.08 8.28 7.92
N SER A 576 -0.27 9.22 7.41
CA SER A 576 -0.51 10.67 7.56
C SER A 576 -1.79 11.10 6.84
N PHE A 577 -2.01 10.62 5.62
CA PHE A 577 -3.19 10.93 4.83
C PHE A 577 -4.45 10.31 5.44
N ALA A 578 -4.40 9.02 5.82
CA ALA A 578 -5.52 8.34 6.48
C ALA A 578 -5.90 9.03 7.80
N ALA A 579 -4.90 9.39 8.63
CA ALA A 579 -5.13 10.09 9.88
C ALA A 579 -5.71 11.51 9.67
N ALA A 580 -5.22 12.23 8.66
CA ALA A 580 -5.74 13.56 8.33
C ALA A 580 -7.18 13.50 7.80
N LEU A 581 -7.51 12.48 7.01
CA LEU A 581 -8.87 12.25 6.53
C LEU A 581 -9.82 11.92 7.69
N LEU A 582 -9.43 11.04 8.62
CA LEU A 582 -10.20 10.74 9.82
C LEU A 582 -10.40 11.97 10.73
N LEU A 583 -9.36 12.81 10.88
CA LEU A 583 -9.47 14.09 11.56
C LEU A 583 -10.53 14.98 10.91
N GLY A 584 -10.48 15.14 9.59
CA GLY A 584 -11.45 15.94 8.83
C GLY A 584 -12.88 15.42 8.97
N LEU A 585 -13.06 14.09 8.88
CA LEU A 585 -14.36 13.43 9.06
C LEU A 585 -14.92 13.72 10.45
N LYS A 586 -14.09 13.64 11.49
CA LYS A 586 -14.50 13.96 12.86
C LYS A 586 -14.94 15.43 13.02
N LEU A 587 -14.22 16.36 12.39
CA LEU A 587 -14.55 17.78 12.42
C LEU A 587 -15.82 18.12 11.63
N HIS A 588 -16.11 17.34 10.58
CA HIS A 588 -17.29 17.51 9.76
C HIS A 588 -18.54 16.90 10.40
N PHE A 589 -18.52 15.59 10.65
CA PHE A 589 -19.66 14.79 11.10
C PHE A 589 -19.74 14.58 12.62
N GLY A 590 -18.67 14.87 13.38
CA GLY A 590 -18.60 14.54 14.79
C GLY A 590 -18.08 13.12 15.02
N ASN A 591 -18.76 12.32 15.85
CA ASN A 591 -18.27 10.97 16.13
C ASN A 591 -18.68 9.98 15.01
N VAL A 592 -17.71 9.53 14.21
CA VAL A 592 -17.90 8.59 13.09
C VAL A 592 -17.16 7.27 13.28
N ASP A 593 -17.21 6.69 14.49
CA ASP A 593 -16.55 5.42 14.83
C ASP A 593 -16.92 4.21 13.93
N HIS A 594 -18.02 4.32 13.18
CA HIS A 594 -18.49 3.32 12.22
C HIS A 594 -17.80 3.43 10.86
N ILE A 595 -17.29 4.60 10.46
CA ILE A 595 -16.51 4.77 9.23
C ILE A 595 -15.05 4.44 9.51
N ARG A 596 -14.47 3.53 8.74
CA ARG A 596 -13.12 3.03 8.99
C ARG A 596 -12.26 3.01 7.73
N PRO A 597 -10.98 3.33 7.83
CA PRO A 597 -10.05 3.18 6.73
C PRO A 597 -9.46 1.77 6.71
N VAL A 598 -9.23 1.26 5.51
CA VAL A 598 -8.36 0.11 5.25
C VAL A 598 -7.56 0.38 3.98
N LEU A 599 -6.32 -0.07 3.97
CA LEU A 599 -5.46 0.01 2.80
C LEU A 599 -5.69 -1.22 1.93
N CYS A 600 -5.83 -1.00 0.62
CA CYS A 600 -6.01 -2.05 -0.35
C CYS A 600 -5.02 -1.84 -1.50
N ASP A 601 -4.17 -2.85 -1.71
CA ASP A 601 -3.24 -2.87 -2.84
C ASP A 601 -3.84 -3.69 -3.98
N VAL A 602 -4.05 -3.06 -5.13
CA VAL A 602 -4.63 -3.70 -6.32
C VAL A 602 -3.56 -3.79 -7.41
N PRO A 603 -3.34 -4.96 -8.02
CA PRO A 603 -2.35 -5.11 -9.09
C PRO A 603 -2.67 -4.23 -10.30
N THR A 604 -1.64 -3.74 -10.99
CA THR A 604 -1.79 -3.10 -12.30
C THR A 604 -1.55 -4.11 -13.43
N SER A 605 -1.64 -3.65 -14.69
CA SER A 605 -1.21 -4.42 -15.85
C SER A 605 0.27 -4.79 -15.81
N ASP A 606 1.09 -4.02 -15.09
CA ASP A 606 2.46 -4.40 -14.75
C ASP A 606 2.45 -5.24 -13.45
N PRO A 607 2.95 -6.49 -13.47
CA PRO A 607 2.99 -7.36 -12.31
C PRO A 607 3.75 -6.81 -11.10
N ILE A 608 4.68 -5.85 -11.30
CA ILE A 608 5.49 -5.27 -10.21
C ILE A 608 4.80 -4.06 -9.58
N CYS A 609 4.02 -3.30 -10.35
CA CYS A 609 3.35 -2.11 -9.86
C CYS A 609 1.97 -2.46 -9.29
N ARG A 610 1.70 -2.02 -8.06
CA ARG A 610 0.36 -2.09 -7.46
C ARG A 610 -0.12 -0.67 -7.14
N ARG A 611 -1.42 -0.45 -7.34
CA ARG A 611 -2.09 0.79 -6.93
C ARG A 611 -2.50 0.66 -5.49
N GLN A 612 -2.19 1.68 -4.69
CA GLN A 612 -2.64 1.74 -3.31
C GLN A 612 -3.91 2.57 -3.23
N TYR A 613 -4.96 1.97 -2.70
CA TYR A 613 -6.19 2.66 -2.39
C TYR A 613 -6.38 2.75 -0.88
N LEU A 614 -6.74 3.94 -0.41
CA LEU A 614 -7.37 4.09 0.89
C LEU A 614 -8.87 3.86 0.72
N VAL A 615 -9.36 2.74 1.22
CA VAL A 615 -10.78 2.40 1.21
C VAL A 615 -11.37 2.85 2.54
N LEU A 616 -12.24 3.85 2.52
CA LEU A 616 -13.14 4.14 3.62
C LEU A 616 -14.37 3.25 3.47
N TYR A 617 -14.70 2.48 4.49
CA TYR A 617 -15.89 1.63 4.47
C TYR A 617 -16.71 1.85 5.73
N ASP A 618 -18.01 1.58 5.61
CA ASP A 618 -18.90 1.60 6.76
C ASP A 618 -18.92 0.23 7.45
N ALA A 619 -18.61 0.19 8.75
CA ALA A 619 -18.66 -1.02 9.55
C ALA A 619 -20.09 -1.54 9.77
N VAL A 620 -21.11 -0.75 9.46
CA VAL A 620 -22.51 -1.18 9.46
C VAL A 620 -22.81 -1.95 8.17
N PRO A 621 -23.26 -3.21 8.24
CA PRO A 621 -23.69 -3.95 7.06
C PRO A 621 -24.76 -3.17 6.28
N GLY A 622 -24.58 -3.08 4.97
CA GLY A 622 -25.44 -2.30 4.07
C GLY A 622 -25.20 -0.78 4.04
N GLY A 623 -24.28 -0.25 4.84
CA GLY A 623 -23.95 1.17 4.89
C GLY A 623 -24.93 2.05 5.69
N THR A 624 -24.47 3.24 6.07
CA THR A 624 -25.29 4.28 6.74
C THR A 624 -25.67 5.44 5.80
N GLY A 625 -25.09 5.50 4.60
CA GLY A 625 -25.27 6.59 3.64
C GLY A 625 -24.28 7.76 3.79
N TYR A 626 -23.45 7.80 4.84
CA TYR A 626 -22.46 8.88 5.03
C TYR A 626 -21.43 8.97 3.89
N LEU A 627 -21.00 7.82 3.37
CA LEU A 627 -20.01 7.76 2.29
C LEU A 627 -20.57 8.27 0.95
N LYS A 628 -21.87 8.06 0.72
CA LYS A 628 -22.56 8.59 -0.45
C LYS A 628 -22.60 10.11 -0.43
N GLU A 629 -22.96 10.73 0.69
CA GLU A 629 -22.95 12.19 0.84
C GLU A 629 -21.54 12.79 0.75
N LEU A 630 -20.52 12.08 1.25
CA LEU A 630 -19.13 12.51 1.08
C LEU A 630 -18.75 12.61 -0.40
N ALA A 631 -19.12 11.62 -1.19
CA ALA A 631 -18.73 11.50 -2.59
C ALA A 631 -19.57 12.35 -3.56
N GLU A 632 -20.87 12.49 -3.29
CA GLU A 632 -21.85 13.16 -4.15
C GLU A 632 -22.14 14.59 -3.66
N SER A 633 -22.26 15.54 -4.59
CA SER A 633 -22.62 16.92 -4.25
C SER A 633 -24.15 17.07 -4.20
N SER A 634 -24.75 17.13 -3.01
CA SER A 634 -26.14 17.58 -2.87
C SER A 634 -26.18 19.12 -2.86
N GLN A 635 -26.77 19.71 -3.92
CA GLN A 635 -27.16 21.13 -4.07
C GLN A 635 -26.10 22.24 -4.01
N THR A 636 -24.96 22.08 -3.33
CA THR A 636 -23.84 23.04 -3.38
C THR A 636 -22.85 22.65 -4.47
N GLU A 637 -22.22 23.61 -5.15
CA GLU A 637 -21.15 23.41 -6.16
C GLU A 637 -19.90 22.63 -5.63
N ARG A 638 -19.94 22.05 -4.42
CA ARG A 638 -18.81 21.43 -3.71
C ARG A 638 -19.27 20.16 -2.94
N PRO A 639 -18.65 18.98 -3.17
CA PRO A 639 -18.88 17.77 -2.37
C PRO A 639 -18.42 17.94 -0.91
N ALA A 640 -19.06 17.23 0.03
CA ALA A 640 -18.71 17.28 1.45
C ALA A 640 -17.26 16.80 1.73
N LEU A 641 -16.72 15.92 0.88
CA LEU A 641 -15.33 15.47 0.94
C LEU A 641 -14.31 16.62 0.84
N LEU A 642 -14.58 17.68 0.04
CA LEU A 642 -13.70 18.85 -0.01
C LEU A 642 -13.66 19.57 1.36
N GLU A 643 -14.82 19.72 2.00
CA GLU A 643 -14.93 20.39 3.28
C GLU A 643 -14.22 19.61 4.40
N VAL A 644 -14.28 18.27 4.33
CA VAL A 644 -13.50 17.38 5.19
C VAL A 644 -11.99 17.66 5.05
N PHE A 645 -11.48 17.74 3.82
CA PHE A 645 -10.07 18.04 3.58
C PHE A 645 -9.68 19.45 4.05
N ARG A 646 -10.53 20.46 3.84
CA ARG A 646 -10.27 21.84 4.29
C ARG A 646 -10.19 21.95 5.81
N LYS A 647 -11.15 21.35 6.53
CA LYS A 647 -11.15 21.34 8.01
C LYS A 647 -9.93 20.64 8.57
N ALA A 648 -9.53 19.51 7.98
CA ALA A 648 -8.30 18.81 8.37
C ALA A 648 -7.05 19.68 8.13
N LEU A 649 -6.94 20.29 6.94
CA LEU A 649 -5.82 21.15 6.59
C LEU A 649 -5.70 22.36 7.54
N GLU A 650 -6.82 23.00 7.90
CA GLU A 650 -6.85 24.12 8.84
C GLU A 650 -6.23 23.75 10.20
N VAL A 651 -6.61 22.60 10.76
CA VAL A 651 -6.03 22.11 12.03
C VAL A 651 -4.54 21.81 11.87
N LEU A 652 -4.13 21.16 10.77
CA LEU A 652 -2.72 20.83 10.54
C LEU A 652 -1.84 22.08 10.39
N GLU A 653 -2.36 23.17 9.81
CA GLU A 653 -1.63 24.42 9.62
C GLU A 653 -1.53 25.24 10.92
N HIS A 654 -2.54 25.18 11.79
CA HIS A 654 -2.61 25.95 13.04
C HIS A 654 -2.17 25.19 14.29
N CYS A 655 -1.86 23.89 14.18
CA CYS A 655 -1.44 23.09 15.33
C CYS A 655 -0.12 23.59 15.95
N GLU A 656 -0.07 23.65 17.29
CA GLU A 656 1.07 24.17 18.06
C GLU A 656 2.36 23.35 17.87
N CYS A 657 2.24 22.04 17.60
CA CYS A 657 3.39 21.17 17.35
C CYS A 657 4.23 21.58 16.13
N ARG A 658 3.73 22.50 15.29
CA ARG A 658 4.52 23.12 14.21
C ARG A 658 5.75 23.88 14.70
N ASN A 659 5.73 24.35 15.95
CA ASN A 659 6.79 25.15 16.54
C ASN A 659 7.94 24.28 17.11
N ASP A 660 7.73 22.98 17.29
CA ASP A 660 8.75 22.04 17.73
C ASP A 660 9.40 21.36 16.51
N PRO A 661 10.68 21.62 16.20
CA PRO A 661 11.36 21.02 15.06
C PRO A 661 11.55 19.50 15.18
N LYS A 662 11.42 18.92 16.38
CA LYS A 662 11.52 17.47 16.61
C LYS A 662 10.17 16.74 16.51
N ALA A 663 9.05 17.46 16.55
CA ALA A 663 7.73 16.88 16.50
C ALA A 663 7.26 16.68 15.05
N GLU A 664 7.09 15.43 14.64
CA GLU A 664 6.49 15.10 13.34
C GLU A 664 4.96 15.25 13.36
N ALA A 665 4.31 14.89 14.47
CA ALA A 665 2.89 15.14 14.74
C ALA A 665 2.61 15.10 16.26
N CYS A 666 1.36 15.31 16.67
CA CYS A 666 0.90 15.22 18.06
C CYS A 666 -0.53 14.63 18.15
N TYR A 667 -1.03 14.44 19.38
CA TYR A 667 -2.38 13.92 19.65
C TYR A 667 -3.52 14.90 19.31
N HIS A 668 -3.23 16.21 19.25
CA HIS A 668 -4.19 17.22 18.78
C HIS A 668 -4.43 17.16 17.27
N CYS A 669 -3.43 16.73 16.50
CA CYS A 669 -3.54 16.63 15.05
C CYS A 669 -3.75 15.19 14.55
N LEU A 670 -2.71 14.33 14.55
CA LEU A 670 -2.75 13.06 13.82
C LEU A 670 -2.68 11.82 14.72
N TYR A 671 -1.91 11.83 15.81
CA TYR A 671 -1.63 10.60 16.59
C TYR A 671 -2.86 9.94 17.22
N ARG A 672 -3.97 10.67 17.34
CA ARG A 672 -5.25 10.11 17.77
C ARG A 672 -5.86 9.12 16.77
N TYR A 673 -5.52 9.24 15.48
CA TYR A 673 -6.12 8.48 14.38
C TYR A 673 -5.16 7.45 13.76
N VAL A 674 -3.95 7.33 14.30
CA VAL A 674 -2.92 6.41 13.83
C VAL A 674 -2.85 5.21 14.78
N GLN A 675 -2.66 4.02 14.25
CA GLN A 675 -2.44 2.83 15.08
C GLN A 675 -1.15 2.95 15.89
N THR A 676 -1.13 2.44 17.13
CA THR A 676 0.02 2.57 18.04
C THR A 676 1.32 2.08 17.41
N GLU A 677 1.27 0.99 16.64
CA GLU A 677 2.42 0.41 15.93
C GLU A 677 3.02 1.35 14.88
N HIS A 678 2.21 2.28 14.34
CA HIS A 678 2.55 3.13 13.21
C HIS A 678 2.75 4.61 13.59
N LEU A 679 2.66 4.97 14.87
CA LEU A 679 2.79 6.35 15.34
C LEU A 679 4.07 7.06 14.87
N GLY A 680 5.19 6.33 14.81
CA GLY A 680 6.48 6.86 14.35
C GLY A 680 6.54 7.18 12.84
N SER A 681 5.53 6.76 12.07
CA SER A 681 5.47 7.02 10.63
C SER A 681 4.73 8.32 10.33
N ALA A 682 3.70 8.69 11.10
CA ALA A 682 2.84 9.80 10.73
C ALA A 682 3.53 11.18 10.88
N SER A 683 3.39 12.01 9.85
CA SER A 683 3.95 13.37 9.76
C SER A 683 2.89 14.40 9.35
N ARG A 684 2.73 15.42 10.19
CA ARG A 684 1.87 16.59 9.95
C ARG A 684 2.26 17.32 8.67
N LYS A 685 3.57 17.48 8.42
CA LYS A 685 4.08 18.20 7.25
C LYS A 685 3.66 17.50 5.96
N THR A 686 3.82 16.18 5.92
CA THR A 686 3.42 15.33 4.79
C THR A 686 1.91 15.36 4.55
N ALA A 687 1.10 15.19 5.61
CA ALA A 687 -0.35 15.30 5.52
C ALA A 687 -0.78 16.67 4.97
N ALA A 688 -0.25 17.76 5.52
CA ALA A 688 -0.60 19.12 5.11
C ALA A 688 -0.22 19.38 3.65
N LYS A 689 0.95 18.90 3.19
CA LYS A 689 1.38 19.02 1.78
C LYS A 689 0.37 18.33 0.85
N MET A 690 -0.01 17.08 1.15
CA MET A 690 -0.95 16.31 0.35
C MET A 690 -2.33 16.97 0.30
N LEU A 691 -2.89 17.34 1.47
CA LEU A 691 -4.20 17.98 1.54
C LEU A 691 -4.22 19.34 0.83
N ARG A 692 -3.15 20.14 0.96
CA ARG A 692 -3.04 21.42 0.26
C ARG A 692 -3.07 21.25 -1.25
N SER A 693 -2.34 20.26 -1.79
CA SER A 693 -2.37 19.97 -3.22
C SER A 693 -3.78 19.56 -3.68
N ILE A 694 -4.45 18.65 -2.95
CA ILE A 694 -5.82 18.21 -3.28
C ILE A 694 -6.82 19.37 -3.23
N VAL A 695 -6.78 20.21 -2.18
CA VAL A 695 -7.68 21.35 -2.02
C VAL A 695 -7.46 22.40 -3.11
N ASN A 696 -6.21 22.66 -3.50
CA ASN A 696 -5.88 23.61 -4.56
C ASN A 696 -6.29 23.08 -5.94
N GLY A 697 -6.07 21.80 -6.22
CA GLY A 697 -6.39 21.14 -7.47
C GLY A 697 -7.88 20.78 -7.65
N TRP A 698 -8.70 20.90 -6.60
CA TRP A 698 -10.10 20.44 -6.60
C TRP A 698 -10.96 21.02 -7.73
N LYS A 699 -10.67 22.25 -8.19
CA LYS A 699 -11.40 22.87 -9.31
C LYS A 699 -11.24 22.11 -10.63
N GLY A 700 -10.16 21.33 -10.80
CA GLY A 700 -9.89 20.51 -11.98
C GLY A 700 -10.45 19.09 -11.90
N LEU A 701 -11.32 18.79 -10.92
CA LEU A 701 -11.91 17.46 -10.77
C LEU A 701 -12.92 17.18 -11.88
N ARG A 702 -12.73 16.08 -12.62
CA ARG A 702 -13.65 15.60 -13.66
C ARG A 702 -14.11 14.19 -13.38
N LYS A 703 -15.31 13.85 -13.87
CA LYS A 703 -15.82 12.47 -13.84
C LYS A 703 -15.00 11.60 -14.78
N CYS A 704 -14.62 10.40 -14.34
CA CYS A 704 -13.88 9.42 -15.13
C CYS A 704 -14.61 8.06 -15.13
N GLU A 705 -14.17 7.12 -15.98
CA GLU A 705 -14.74 5.76 -16.00
C GLU A 705 -14.35 4.95 -14.76
N GLY A 706 -13.20 5.24 -14.16
CA GLY A 706 -12.72 4.57 -12.96
C GLY A 706 -11.34 5.07 -12.55
N VAL A 707 -11.06 5.06 -11.26
CA VAL A 707 -9.81 5.60 -10.71
C VAL A 707 -8.58 4.78 -11.13
N ARG A 708 -8.79 3.53 -11.56
CA ARG A 708 -7.79 2.66 -12.19
C ARG A 708 -7.16 3.21 -13.49
N THR A 709 -7.77 4.20 -14.12
CA THR A 709 -7.28 4.79 -15.37
C THR A 709 -6.28 5.93 -15.13
N ILE A 710 -6.20 6.46 -13.90
CA ILE A 710 -5.33 7.59 -13.56
C ILE A 710 -3.85 7.13 -13.65
N PRO A 711 -2.98 7.81 -14.41
CA PRO A 711 -1.55 7.51 -14.45
C PRO A 711 -0.90 7.90 -13.11
N ILE A 712 -0.02 7.05 -12.56
CA ILE A 712 0.50 7.19 -11.17
C ILE A 712 1.84 7.97 -11.10
N ASP A 713 2.58 8.12 -12.20
CA ASP A 713 3.61 9.16 -12.36
C ASP A 713 4.10 9.18 -13.82
N SER A 714 4.45 10.35 -14.36
CA SER A 714 4.91 10.51 -15.75
C SER A 714 6.41 10.81 -15.89
N LEU A 715 7.17 10.88 -14.78
CA LEU A 715 8.58 11.32 -14.78
C LEU A 715 9.59 10.16 -14.74
N MET A 716 9.22 9.01 -14.17
CA MET A 716 10.07 7.81 -14.10
C MET A 716 9.27 6.61 -14.56
N GLU A 717 9.84 5.82 -15.47
CA GLU A 717 9.15 4.66 -16.07
C GLU A 717 9.41 3.36 -15.28
N SER A 718 10.44 3.33 -14.43
CA SER A 718 10.82 2.14 -13.66
C SER A 718 11.27 2.40 -12.20
N GLU A 719 11.18 1.35 -11.37
CA GLU A 719 11.69 1.35 -10.00
C GLU A 719 13.21 1.53 -9.94
N LEU A 720 13.93 1.00 -10.94
CA LEU A 720 15.38 1.10 -11.09
C LEU A 720 15.83 2.56 -11.22
N GLU A 721 15.14 3.33 -12.09
CA GLU A 721 15.37 4.76 -12.30
C GLU A 721 15.22 5.55 -11.00
N ARG A 722 14.17 5.26 -10.24
CA ARG A 722 13.92 5.94 -8.97
C ARG A 722 14.98 5.61 -7.93
N ARG A 723 15.30 4.32 -7.75
CA ARG A 723 16.33 3.87 -6.79
C ARG A 723 17.69 4.47 -7.12
N PHE A 724 18.03 4.58 -8.40
CA PHE A 724 19.26 5.23 -8.86
C PHE A 724 19.41 6.63 -8.26
N ILE A 725 18.38 7.46 -8.34
CA ILE A 725 18.37 8.82 -7.81
C ILE A 725 18.43 8.84 -6.27
N GLU A 726 17.77 7.90 -5.60
CA GLU A 726 17.79 7.77 -4.14
C GLU A 726 19.13 7.29 -3.58
N THR A 727 20.04 6.74 -4.40
CA THR A 727 21.36 6.30 -3.92
C THR A 727 22.30 7.45 -3.57
N PHE A 728 22.21 8.60 -4.26
CA PHE A 728 23.19 9.69 -4.13
C PHE A 728 23.37 10.24 -2.70
N PRO A 729 22.30 10.49 -1.90
CA PRO A 729 22.46 10.92 -0.50
C PRO A 729 23.25 9.94 0.37
N GLY A 730 23.12 8.64 0.10
CA GLY A 730 23.83 7.57 0.82
C GLY A 730 25.32 7.46 0.49
N MET A 731 25.81 8.17 -0.53
CA MET A 731 27.20 8.08 -1.03
C MET A 731 28.12 9.21 -0.53
N CYS A 732 27.69 9.92 0.52
CA CYS A 732 28.52 10.90 1.21
C CYS A 732 29.69 10.22 1.94
N THR A 733 30.88 10.82 1.86
CA THR A 733 32.08 10.41 2.61
C THR A 733 32.61 11.58 3.42
N ALA A 734 33.59 11.34 4.30
CA ALA A 734 34.20 12.41 5.12
C ALA A 734 34.74 13.60 4.30
N ASN A 735 35.11 13.38 3.03
CA ASN A 735 35.69 14.39 2.15
C ASN A 735 34.80 14.77 0.95
N ARG A 736 33.60 14.17 0.82
CA ARG A 736 32.68 14.38 -0.31
C ARG A 736 31.22 14.38 0.16
N THR A 737 30.49 15.47 -0.08
CA THR A 737 29.04 15.53 0.15
C THR A 737 28.28 15.65 -1.17
N LEU A 738 27.11 15.00 -1.24
CA LEU A 738 26.23 15.01 -2.39
C LEU A 738 24.85 15.51 -1.95
N GLU A 739 24.40 16.60 -2.54
CA GLU A 739 23.08 17.18 -2.30
C GLU A 739 22.31 17.20 -3.62
N LEU A 740 21.13 16.59 -3.63
CA LEU A 740 20.25 16.54 -4.79
C LEU A 740 19.00 17.36 -4.52
N HIS A 741 18.66 18.26 -5.44
CA HIS A 741 17.46 19.09 -5.37
C HIS A 741 16.64 18.95 -6.65
N GLU A 742 15.32 19.01 -6.54
CA GLU A 742 14.46 19.14 -7.72
C GLU A 742 14.71 20.49 -8.40
N ALA A 743 14.86 20.48 -9.72
CA ALA A 743 15.14 21.67 -10.52
C ALA A 743 14.52 21.56 -11.90
N LEU A 744 14.22 22.70 -12.52
CA LEU A 744 13.77 22.74 -13.91
C LEU A 744 15.00 22.68 -14.82
N VAL A 745 15.15 21.57 -15.56
CA VAL A 745 16.26 21.30 -16.47
C VAL A 745 15.71 21.23 -17.89
N ASN A 746 16.23 22.08 -18.80
CA ASN A 746 15.81 22.11 -20.21
C ASN A 746 14.27 22.18 -20.43
N GLY A 747 13.56 22.93 -19.58
CA GLY A 747 12.10 23.09 -19.69
C GLY A 747 11.27 21.92 -19.11
N LYS A 748 11.92 20.90 -18.53
CA LYS A 748 11.29 19.75 -17.87
C LYS A 748 11.67 19.68 -16.39
N MET A 749 10.86 18.99 -15.59
CA MET A 749 11.18 18.71 -14.19
C MET A 749 12.30 17.65 -14.14
N GLY A 750 13.41 17.99 -13.50
CA GLY A 750 14.57 17.12 -13.32
C GLY A 750 15.21 17.35 -11.96
N TYR A 751 16.50 17.03 -11.84
CA TYR A 751 17.24 17.21 -10.60
C TYR A 751 18.52 18.02 -10.83
N ARG A 752 19.02 18.64 -9.77
CA ARG A 752 20.33 19.27 -9.73
C ARG A 752 21.16 18.63 -8.64
N LEU A 753 22.27 18.02 -9.04
CA LEU A 753 23.22 17.36 -8.16
C LEU A 753 24.37 18.31 -7.86
N HIS A 754 24.49 18.71 -6.59
CA HIS A 754 25.60 19.45 -6.03
C HIS A 754 26.57 18.48 -5.36
N ILE A 755 27.81 18.45 -5.83
CA ILE A 755 28.88 17.63 -5.27
C ILE A 755 29.91 18.58 -4.67
N GLN A 756 30.10 18.53 -3.35
CA GLN A 756 31.24 19.19 -2.72
C GLN A 756 32.33 18.17 -2.43
N CYS A 757 33.54 18.39 -2.92
CA CYS A 757 34.68 17.52 -2.71
C CYS A 757 35.94 18.36 -2.56
N GLU A 758 36.76 18.09 -1.53
CA GLU A 758 38.06 18.76 -1.30
C GLU A 758 38.00 20.31 -1.35
N GLY A 759 36.90 20.90 -0.86
CA GLY A 759 36.71 22.36 -0.83
C GLY A 759 36.24 22.99 -2.15
N ARG A 760 35.83 22.18 -3.13
CA ARG A 760 35.30 22.63 -4.44
C ARG A 760 33.86 22.17 -4.62
N SER A 761 33.09 22.91 -5.43
CA SER A 761 31.69 22.62 -5.75
C SER A 761 31.55 22.31 -7.24
N ILE A 762 31.10 21.10 -7.57
CA ILE A 762 30.77 20.65 -8.92
C ILE A 762 29.26 20.47 -9.01
N VAL A 763 28.64 20.94 -10.09
CA VAL A 763 27.19 20.88 -10.25
C VAL A 763 26.82 20.19 -11.56
N TRP A 764 25.86 19.28 -11.50
CA TRP A 764 25.29 18.58 -12.64
C TRP A 764 23.77 18.75 -12.66
N ASP A 765 23.21 19.16 -13.79
CA ASP A 765 21.77 19.05 -14.05
C ASP A 765 21.46 17.64 -14.56
N VAL A 766 20.49 16.97 -13.96
CA VAL A 766 20.07 15.60 -14.27
C VAL A 766 18.71 15.65 -14.94
N GLU A 767 18.69 15.34 -16.23
CA GLU A 767 17.48 15.34 -17.05
C GLU A 767 17.01 13.90 -17.27
N PRO A 768 15.81 13.51 -16.79
CA PRO A 768 15.28 12.18 -17.04
C PRO A 768 14.74 12.05 -18.47
N GLN A 769 14.82 10.83 -19.01
CA GLN A 769 14.07 10.39 -20.19
C GLN A 769 14.29 11.25 -21.45
N VAL A 770 15.55 11.44 -21.82
CA VAL A 770 15.94 12.25 -22.99
C VAL A 770 16.07 11.36 -24.22
N THR A 771 15.41 11.74 -25.31
CA THR A 771 15.59 11.06 -26.61
C THR A 771 16.77 11.68 -27.33
N LEU A 772 17.82 10.89 -27.55
CA LEU A 772 18.97 11.24 -28.38
C LEU A 772 18.78 10.73 -29.79
N GLY A 773 19.00 11.60 -30.78
CA GLY A 773 18.85 11.26 -32.19
C GLY A 773 19.97 11.83 -33.07
N ARG A 774 19.68 11.94 -34.36
CA ARG A 774 20.64 12.43 -35.37
C ARG A 774 21.09 13.86 -35.09
N GLU A 775 20.21 14.71 -34.58
CA GLU A 775 20.51 16.11 -34.21
C GLU A 775 21.60 16.18 -33.11
N ASP A 776 21.60 15.20 -32.21
CA ASP A 776 22.59 15.08 -31.13
C ASP A 776 23.89 14.40 -31.59
N GLY A 777 23.99 13.99 -32.86
CA GLY A 777 25.14 13.26 -33.41
C GLY A 777 25.12 11.76 -33.09
N VAL A 778 23.96 11.21 -32.68
CA VAL A 778 23.77 9.78 -32.40
C VAL A 778 23.08 9.12 -33.60
N SER A 779 23.73 8.12 -34.19
CA SER A 779 23.26 7.46 -35.43
C SER A 779 22.02 6.58 -35.23
N VAL A 780 21.81 6.06 -34.01
CA VAL A 780 20.67 5.22 -33.64
C VAL A 780 19.88 5.91 -32.54
N THR A 781 18.61 6.24 -32.82
CA THR A 781 17.75 6.89 -31.83
C THR A 781 17.69 6.07 -30.55
N SER A 782 18.08 6.70 -29.45
CA SER A 782 18.26 6.05 -28.15
C SER A 782 17.71 6.93 -27.05
N ARG A 783 17.04 6.34 -26.07
CA ARG A 783 16.48 7.06 -24.92
C ARG A 783 17.19 6.58 -23.65
N PRO A 784 18.30 7.22 -23.24
CA PRO A 784 18.85 7.00 -21.91
C PRO A 784 17.85 7.40 -20.81
N ASP A 785 17.95 6.71 -19.68
CA ASP A 785 17.10 6.96 -18.52
C ASP A 785 17.39 8.32 -17.89
N PHE A 786 18.67 8.70 -17.84
CA PHE A 786 19.11 10.01 -17.37
C PHE A 786 20.24 10.57 -18.24
N ILE A 787 20.27 11.89 -18.39
CA ILE A 787 21.45 12.62 -18.87
C ILE A 787 21.93 13.60 -17.79
N PHE A 788 23.20 13.48 -17.43
CA PHE A 788 23.89 14.41 -16.54
C PHE A 788 24.59 15.48 -17.40
N TRP A 789 24.08 16.71 -17.32
CA TRP A 789 24.62 17.89 -17.96
C TRP A 789 25.53 18.65 -16.98
N PRO A 790 26.81 18.86 -17.30
CA PRO A 790 27.69 19.59 -16.41
C PRO A 790 27.34 21.07 -16.39
N ILE A 791 27.57 21.72 -15.26
CA ILE A 791 27.39 23.18 -15.12
C ILE A 791 28.75 23.78 -14.72
N PRO A 792 29.36 24.64 -15.58
CA PRO A 792 28.89 25.09 -16.90
C PRO A 792 28.97 24.00 -18.00
N ARG A 793 28.13 24.11 -19.04
CA ARG A 793 27.87 23.09 -20.09
C ARG A 793 29.12 22.61 -20.85
N ASP A 794 30.13 23.46 -21.00
CA ASP A 794 31.37 23.14 -21.73
C ASP A 794 32.51 22.63 -20.84
N SER A 795 32.28 22.48 -19.53
CA SER A 795 33.33 22.06 -18.62
C SER A 795 33.71 20.58 -18.78
N ARG A 796 32.74 19.72 -19.14
CA ARG A 796 32.91 18.26 -19.25
C ARG A 796 31.97 17.67 -20.29
N ARG A 797 32.17 16.41 -20.66
CA ARG A 797 31.22 15.68 -21.50
C ARG A 797 29.97 15.31 -20.70
N PRO A 798 28.76 15.51 -21.24
CA PRO A 798 27.54 14.99 -20.63
C PRO A 798 27.55 13.47 -20.53
N VAL A 799 26.84 12.94 -19.53
CA VAL A 799 26.80 11.50 -19.27
C VAL A 799 25.40 10.94 -19.46
N ALA A 800 25.24 10.04 -20.42
CA ALA A 800 24.04 9.24 -20.63
C ALA A 800 24.10 7.99 -19.72
N VAL A 801 23.06 7.81 -18.90
CA VAL A 801 22.96 6.71 -17.95
C VAL A 801 21.82 5.77 -18.34
N PHE A 802 22.09 4.47 -18.26
CA PHE A 802 21.11 3.39 -18.43
C PHE A 802 21.03 2.53 -17.17
N THR A 803 19.83 2.18 -16.76
CA THR A 803 19.48 1.44 -15.56
C THR A 803 18.62 0.23 -15.94
N ASP A 804 19.27 -0.91 -16.20
CA ASP A 804 18.63 -2.05 -16.87
C ASP A 804 18.42 -3.22 -15.90
N GLY A 805 17.25 -3.87 -16.01
CA GLY A 805 16.97 -5.14 -15.33
C GLY A 805 17.19 -6.33 -16.26
N PHE A 806 18.06 -7.28 -15.91
CA PHE A 806 18.40 -8.43 -16.76
C PHE A 806 17.18 -9.19 -17.28
N ARG A 807 16.19 -9.44 -16.40
CA ARG A 807 14.93 -10.15 -16.75
C ARG A 807 14.18 -9.54 -17.94
N TYR A 808 14.24 -8.22 -18.10
CA TYR A 808 13.55 -7.47 -19.16
C TYR A 808 14.43 -7.25 -20.40
N HIS A 809 15.75 -7.30 -20.23
CA HIS A 809 16.73 -6.98 -21.28
C HIS A 809 17.36 -8.22 -21.94
N GLN A 810 17.27 -9.40 -21.32
CA GLN A 810 17.89 -10.65 -21.81
C GLN A 810 17.56 -10.99 -23.27
N ASP A 811 16.38 -10.62 -23.78
CA ASP A 811 15.97 -10.92 -25.16
C ASP A 811 16.31 -9.81 -26.17
N LYS A 812 16.75 -8.64 -25.70
CA LYS A 812 17.09 -7.46 -26.51
C LYS A 812 18.50 -6.93 -26.27
N LEU A 813 19.39 -7.75 -25.70
CA LEU A 813 20.77 -7.37 -25.39
C LEU A 813 21.55 -6.79 -26.58
N HIS A 814 21.28 -7.27 -27.81
CA HIS A 814 21.91 -6.79 -29.04
C HIS A 814 21.46 -5.37 -29.44
N ASP A 815 20.21 -5.00 -29.19
CA ASP A 815 19.67 -3.65 -29.43
C ASP A 815 20.19 -2.68 -28.36
N ASP A 816 20.25 -3.16 -27.12
CA ASP A 816 20.80 -2.45 -25.97
C ASP A 816 22.28 -2.09 -26.13
N THR A 817 23.10 -3.00 -26.66
CA THR A 817 24.51 -2.71 -26.96
C THR A 817 24.66 -1.82 -28.19
N LEU A 818 23.81 -1.98 -29.22
CA LEU A 818 23.79 -1.11 -30.41
C LEU A 818 23.57 0.36 -30.03
N LYS A 819 22.54 0.64 -29.23
CA LYS A 819 22.19 2.00 -28.78
C LYS A 819 23.31 2.65 -27.97
N ARG A 820 23.90 1.90 -27.04
CA ARG A 820 25.04 2.37 -26.22
C ARG A 820 26.28 2.66 -27.06
N GLU A 821 26.61 1.79 -28.01
CA GLU A 821 27.74 2.00 -28.91
C GLU A 821 27.51 3.19 -29.85
N ALA A 822 26.29 3.41 -30.34
CA ALA A 822 25.94 4.58 -31.14
C ALA A 822 26.15 5.89 -30.37
N ILE A 823 25.69 5.96 -29.11
CA ILE A 823 25.90 7.13 -28.24
C ILE A 823 27.39 7.34 -27.97
N ARG A 824 28.14 6.28 -27.62
CA ARG A 824 29.58 6.37 -27.35
C ARG A 824 30.37 6.84 -28.58
N LYS A 825 29.99 6.36 -29.78
CA LYS A 825 30.64 6.69 -31.05
C LYS A 825 30.39 8.12 -31.54
N SER A 826 29.31 8.76 -31.09
CA SER A 826 29.09 10.19 -31.33
C SER A 826 30.25 11.06 -30.83
N GLY A 827 31.01 10.57 -29.82
CA GLY A 827 32.08 11.33 -29.17
C GLY A 827 31.61 12.46 -28.26
N ARG A 828 30.30 12.77 -28.26
CA ARG A 828 29.68 13.88 -27.52
C ARG A 828 29.27 13.51 -26.09
N PHE A 829 28.99 12.23 -25.84
CA PHE A 829 28.50 11.73 -24.55
C PHE A 829 29.41 10.65 -23.98
N ARG A 830 29.41 10.50 -22.65
CA ARG A 830 29.86 9.27 -21.96
C ARG A 830 28.66 8.39 -21.65
N VAL A 831 28.86 7.07 -21.63
CA VAL A 831 27.79 6.10 -21.41
C VAL A 831 28.10 5.32 -20.13
N TRP A 832 27.18 5.36 -19.17
CA TRP A 832 27.25 4.55 -17.96
C TRP A 832 26.04 3.64 -17.86
N SER A 833 26.27 2.39 -17.48
CA SER A 833 25.21 1.39 -17.37
C SER A 833 25.25 0.68 -16.03
N PHE A 834 24.08 0.53 -15.42
CA PHE A 834 23.89 -0.10 -14.12
C PHE A 834 22.84 -1.20 -14.21
N SER A 835 23.12 -2.32 -13.54
CA SER A 835 22.16 -3.39 -13.33
C SER A 835 21.34 -3.16 -12.06
N TRP A 836 20.24 -3.90 -11.90
CA TRP A 836 19.46 -3.92 -10.66
C TRP A 836 20.32 -4.13 -9.39
N ASN A 837 21.30 -5.03 -9.47
CA ASN A 837 22.16 -5.38 -8.35
C ASN A 837 23.17 -4.26 -8.04
N ASP A 838 23.63 -3.51 -9.05
CA ASP A 838 24.53 -2.36 -8.84
C ASP A 838 23.87 -1.25 -8.02
N ILE A 839 22.56 -1.07 -8.18
CA ILE A 839 21.79 -0.06 -7.45
C ILE A 839 21.38 -0.58 -6.07
N THR A 840 20.96 -1.84 -5.98
CA THR A 840 20.49 -2.46 -4.73
C THR A 840 21.61 -2.65 -3.72
N PHE A 841 22.80 -3.07 -4.18
CA PHE A 841 23.96 -3.30 -3.33
C PHE A 841 25.00 -2.17 -3.43
N GLY A 842 24.62 -0.98 -3.90
CA GLY A 842 25.55 0.06 -4.40
C GLY A 842 26.69 0.53 -3.49
N LEU A 843 26.69 0.17 -2.20
CA LEU A 843 27.77 0.43 -1.24
C LEU A 843 28.61 -0.81 -0.87
N GLU A 844 28.14 -2.01 -1.18
CA GLU A 844 28.78 -3.29 -0.86
C GLU A 844 29.37 -3.93 -2.11
N VAL A 845 30.64 -4.34 -2.04
CA VAL A 845 31.26 -5.16 -3.08
C VAL A 845 30.86 -6.61 -2.81
N ASN A 846 29.76 -7.06 -3.41
CA ASN A 846 29.32 -8.45 -3.35
C ASN A 846 29.88 -9.24 -4.55
N GLU A 847 30.68 -10.26 -4.29
CA GLU A 847 31.42 -11.05 -5.30
C GLU A 847 30.52 -12.01 -6.10
N ASP A 848 29.27 -12.25 -5.67
CA ASP A 848 28.46 -13.36 -6.21
C ASP A 848 27.59 -13.03 -7.44
N TYR A 849 27.31 -11.75 -7.74
CA TYR A 849 26.31 -11.38 -8.78
C TYR A 849 26.88 -10.90 -10.12
N HIS A 850 28.19 -10.65 -10.21
CA HIS A 850 28.85 -10.21 -11.44
C HIS A 850 30.14 -10.98 -11.66
N THR A 851 30.56 -11.10 -12.92
CA THR A 851 31.88 -11.66 -13.25
C THR A 851 32.94 -10.57 -13.12
N GLU A 852 33.95 -10.81 -12.29
CA GLU A 852 35.05 -9.86 -12.07
C GLU A 852 35.86 -9.60 -13.35
N THR A 853 35.59 -8.48 -14.01
CA THR A 853 36.25 -8.06 -15.26
C THR A 853 37.31 -6.98 -15.07
N LEU A 854 37.32 -6.30 -13.92
CA LEU A 854 38.24 -5.19 -13.61
C LEU A 854 39.42 -5.59 -12.70
N VAL A 855 39.65 -6.90 -12.50
CA VAL A 855 40.76 -7.43 -11.68
C VAL A 855 41.98 -7.72 -12.55
N PRO A 856 43.04 -6.89 -12.51
CA PRO A 856 44.19 -7.02 -13.41
C PRO A 856 44.93 -8.35 -13.24
N GLU A 857 44.98 -8.92 -12.05
CA GLU A 857 45.66 -10.19 -11.76
C GLU A 857 45.08 -11.38 -12.53
N ARG A 858 43.79 -11.31 -12.91
CA ARG A 858 43.11 -12.34 -13.70
C ARG A 858 43.35 -12.18 -15.21
N MET A 859 43.87 -11.04 -15.65
CA MET A 859 44.16 -10.76 -17.07
C MET A 859 45.48 -11.40 -17.53
N PRO A 860 45.63 -11.74 -18.83
CA PRO A 860 46.78 -12.49 -19.36
C PRO A 860 48.16 -11.92 -18.98
N SER A 861 48.33 -10.59 -19.01
CA SER A 861 49.58 -9.90 -18.68
C SER A 861 49.44 -8.90 -17.52
N GLY A 862 48.32 -8.90 -16.79
CA GLY A 862 47.99 -7.80 -15.87
C GLY A 862 48.85 -7.72 -14.62
N SER A 863 49.34 -8.85 -14.10
CA SER A 863 50.26 -8.86 -12.94
C SER A 863 51.56 -8.07 -13.14
N LYS A 864 51.98 -7.85 -14.39
CA LYS A 864 53.18 -7.07 -14.74
C LYS A 864 52.83 -5.73 -15.39
N CYS A 865 51.96 -5.72 -16.40
CA CYS A 865 51.67 -4.54 -17.20
C CYS A 865 50.90 -3.47 -16.40
N TYR A 866 49.84 -3.87 -15.68
CA TYR A 866 49.01 -2.94 -14.91
C TYR A 866 49.81 -2.25 -13.81
N ARG A 867 50.56 -3.03 -13.01
CA ARG A 867 51.42 -2.49 -11.94
C ARG A 867 52.51 -1.54 -12.44
N GLN A 868 53.10 -1.82 -13.61
CA GLN A 868 54.11 -0.95 -14.20
C GLN A 868 53.54 0.38 -14.69
N MET A 869 52.28 0.41 -15.12
CA MET A 869 51.67 1.58 -15.74
C MET A 869 50.90 2.47 -14.73
N ILE A 870 50.23 1.85 -13.75
CA ILE A 870 49.49 2.57 -12.70
C ILE A 870 50.41 2.99 -11.55
N GLY A 871 51.32 2.12 -11.10
CA GLY A 871 52.29 2.41 -10.04
C GLY A 871 51.67 3.06 -8.79
N THR A 872 52.30 4.12 -8.27
CA THR A 872 51.77 4.99 -7.20
C THR A 872 51.17 6.31 -7.76
N GLY A 873 50.82 6.34 -9.04
CA GLY A 873 50.28 7.53 -9.70
C GLY A 873 48.86 7.87 -9.25
N PRO A 874 48.36 9.09 -9.57
CA PRO A 874 47.03 9.55 -9.18
C PRO A 874 45.90 8.66 -9.73
N ALA A 875 46.08 8.04 -10.90
CA ALA A 875 45.13 7.07 -11.45
C ALA A 875 44.94 5.82 -10.55
N GLY A 876 45.95 5.45 -9.76
CA GLY A 876 45.88 4.30 -8.85
C GLY A 876 44.94 4.50 -7.65
N GLN A 877 44.49 5.73 -7.39
CA GLN A 877 43.56 6.05 -6.30
C GLN A 877 42.10 5.71 -6.64
N LEU A 878 41.81 5.37 -7.91
CA LEU A 878 40.46 4.99 -8.36
C LEU A 878 40.05 3.59 -7.89
N TYR A 879 41.00 2.68 -7.65
CA TYR A 879 40.80 1.28 -7.23
C TYR A 879 39.60 0.55 -7.87
N PRO A 880 39.50 0.47 -9.22
CA PRO A 880 38.30 -0.08 -9.86
C PRO A 880 37.99 -1.54 -9.55
N ASP A 881 38.97 -2.29 -9.03
CA ASP A 881 38.84 -3.66 -8.54
C ASP A 881 38.23 -3.76 -7.12
N ARG A 882 38.09 -2.65 -6.39
CA ARG A 882 37.74 -2.63 -4.95
C ARG A 882 36.55 -1.77 -4.58
N VAL A 883 35.96 -1.07 -5.54
CA VAL A 883 34.81 -0.20 -5.31
C VAL A 883 33.66 -0.62 -6.21
N SER A 884 32.43 -0.34 -5.78
CA SER A 884 31.23 -0.64 -6.58
C SER A 884 31.19 0.20 -7.85
N ALA A 885 30.41 -0.26 -8.84
CA ALA A 885 30.18 0.49 -10.09
C ALA A 885 29.59 1.89 -9.82
N MET A 886 28.69 2.00 -8.84
CA MET A 886 28.13 3.28 -8.41
C MET A 886 29.20 4.20 -7.81
N GLU A 887 30.09 3.69 -6.96
CA GLU A 887 31.16 4.52 -6.38
C GLU A 887 32.16 4.99 -7.45
N LEU A 888 32.47 4.15 -8.46
CA LEU A 888 33.27 4.57 -9.61
C LEU A 888 32.61 5.69 -10.40
N PHE A 889 31.29 5.62 -10.59
CA PHE A 889 30.52 6.66 -11.27
C PHE A 889 30.56 7.98 -10.51
N VAL A 890 30.31 7.95 -9.20
CA VAL A 890 30.38 9.17 -8.37
C VAL A 890 31.79 9.76 -8.38
N ARG A 891 32.84 8.93 -8.37
CA ARG A 891 34.23 9.40 -8.53
C ARG A 891 34.44 10.11 -9.87
N TYR A 892 33.91 9.57 -10.97
CA TYR A 892 33.97 10.23 -12.27
C TYR A 892 33.28 11.61 -12.24
N LEU A 893 32.10 11.72 -11.63
CA LEU A 893 31.38 13.00 -11.49
C LEU A 893 32.11 14.00 -10.59
N SER A 894 32.87 13.51 -9.60
CA SER A 894 33.51 14.33 -8.56
C SER A 894 34.91 14.84 -8.90
N LEU A 895 35.60 14.27 -9.88
CA LEU A 895 37.00 14.59 -10.20
C LEU A 895 37.10 15.51 -11.43
N GLU A 896 37.89 16.59 -11.36
CA GLU A 896 38.14 17.49 -12.52
C GLU A 896 38.93 16.80 -13.64
N ASP A 897 40.01 16.10 -13.29
CA ASP A 897 40.84 15.34 -14.24
C ASP A 897 40.30 13.93 -14.53
N ALA A 898 39.00 13.69 -14.30
CA ALA A 898 38.38 12.37 -14.42
C ALA A 898 38.67 11.71 -15.78
N GLU A 899 38.53 12.44 -16.89
CA GLU A 899 38.81 11.94 -18.23
C GLU A 899 40.25 11.40 -18.37
N ALA A 900 41.25 12.17 -17.91
CA ALA A 900 42.65 11.75 -17.99
C ALA A 900 42.95 10.53 -17.10
N LEU A 901 42.39 10.51 -15.88
CA LEU A 901 42.60 9.41 -14.93
C LEU A 901 41.97 8.10 -15.40
N PHE A 902 40.74 8.15 -15.92
CA PHE A 902 40.03 6.99 -16.45
C PHE A 902 40.63 6.53 -17.78
N THR A 903 41.11 7.43 -18.65
CA THR A 903 41.88 7.04 -19.85
C THR A 903 43.18 6.31 -19.47
N HIS A 904 43.90 6.78 -18.44
CA HIS A 904 45.11 6.09 -17.98
C HIS A 904 44.82 4.69 -17.42
N GLN A 905 43.70 4.53 -16.70
CA GLN A 905 43.19 3.22 -16.26
C GLN A 905 42.85 2.31 -17.44
N ALA A 906 42.08 2.79 -18.41
CA ALA A 906 41.71 2.02 -19.60
C ALA A 906 42.95 1.57 -20.41
N HIS A 907 43.97 2.42 -20.54
CA HIS A 907 45.25 2.08 -21.16
C HIS A 907 45.98 0.95 -20.42
N ALA A 908 46.01 0.99 -19.09
CA ALA A 908 46.65 -0.05 -18.27
C ALA A 908 45.92 -1.40 -18.39
N TYR A 909 44.59 -1.39 -18.42
CA TYR A 909 43.79 -2.58 -18.70
C TYR A 909 44.01 -3.10 -20.11
N ALA A 910 44.05 -2.23 -21.13
CA ALA A 910 44.31 -2.61 -22.52
C ALA A 910 45.64 -3.36 -22.70
N TYR A 911 46.73 -2.87 -22.11
CA TYR A 911 48.03 -3.58 -22.14
C TYR A 911 48.02 -4.91 -21.36
N SER A 912 47.19 -4.99 -20.32
CA SER A 912 47.07 -6.19 -19.48
C SER A 912 46.35 -7.34 -20.20
N LEU A 913 45.56 -7.02 -21.22
CA LEU A 913 44.82 -7.99 -22.03
C LEU A 913 45.66 -8.66 -23.13
N LEU A 914 46.78 -8.06 -23.54
CA LEU A 914 47.67 -8.64 -24.55
C LEU A 914 48.38 -9.89 -24.00
N ASP A 915 48.51 -10.95 -24.80
CA ASP A 915 49.21 -12.19 -24.41
C ASP A 915 50.38 -12.51 -25.36
N VAL A 916 51.59 -12.48 -24.81
CA VAL A 916 52.81 -12.81 -25.55
C VAL A 916 52.82 -14.27 -26.03
N ARG A 917 52.15 -15.19 -25.32
CA ARG A 917 52.09 -16.62 -25.66
C ARG A 917 51.23 -16.90 -26.88
N ILE A 918 50.11 -16.19 -27.01
CA ILE A 918 49.23 -16.28 -28.19
C ILE A 918 49.97 -15.76 -29.42
N SER A 919 50.72 -14.67 -29.24
CA SER A 919 51.55 -14.03 -30.28
C SER A 919 52.74 -14.90 -30.77
N GLN A 920 52.97 -16.07 -30.17
CA GLN A 920 54.00 -17.04 -30.56
C GLN A 920 53.43 -18.27 -31.30
N SER A 921 52.10 -18.43 -31.36
CA SER A 921 51.41 -19.58 -31.96
C SER A 921 50.66 -19.17 -33.23
N VAL A 922 51.12 -19.65 -34.39
CA VAL A 922 50.54 -19.33 -35.70
C VAL A 922 49.04 -19.68 -35.78
N GLU A 923 48.64 -20.84 -35.22
CA GLU A 923 47.25 -21.31 -35.23
C GLU A 923 46.32 -20.40 -34.39
N LYS A 924 46.73 -20.07 -33.16
CA LYS A 924 45.95 -19.20 -32.27
C LYS A 924 45.91 -17.75 -32.76
N MET A 925 46.99 -17.28 -33.41
CA MET A 925 47.00 -15.97 -34.07
C MET A 925 45.98 -15.91 -35.20
N GLU A 926 45.87 -16.95 -36.03
CA GLU A 926 44.91 -16.97 -37.13
C GLU A 926 43.45 -17.06 -36.65
N GLU A 927 43.18 -17.76 -35.54
CA GLU A 927 41.87 -17.76 -34.87
C GLU A 927 41.49 -16.34 -34.40
N CYS A 928 42.40 -15.68 -33.69
CA CYS A 928 42.20 -14.29 -33.23
C CYS A 928 41.98 -13.35 -34.42
N ARG A 929 42.78 -13.51 -35.50
CA ARG A 929 42.69 -12.69 -36.70
C ARG A 929 41.33 -12.80 -37.36
N LYS A 930 40.79 -14.01 -37.53
CA LYS A 930 39.45 -14.23 -38.11
C LYS A 930 38.34 -13.58 -37.30
N VAL A 931 38.37 -13.71 -35.97
CA VAL A 931 37.36 -13.11 -35.09
C VAL A 931 37.45 -11.58 -35.12
N LEU A 932 38.67 -11.03 -35.11
CA LEU A 932 38.90 -9.59 -35.20
C LEU A 932 38.57 -9.02 -36.58
N GLU A 933 38.80 -9.77 -37.67
CA GLU A 933 38.37 -9.40 -39.03
C GLU A 933 36.85 -9.39 -39.12
N ARG A 934 36.17 -10.41 -38.56
CA ARG A 934 34.70 -10.45 -38.45
C ARG A 934 34.14 -9.26 -37.67
N ILE A 935 34.72 -8.94 -36.52
CA ILE A 935 34.32 -7.76 -35.73
C ILE A 935 34.65 -6.46 -36.48
N ARG A 936 35.80 -6.37 -37.16
CA ARG A 936 36.20 -5.19 -37.96
C ARG A 936 35.27 -4.97 -39.15
N GLU A 937 34.93 -6.02 -39.89
CA GLU A 937 34.03 -5.96 -41.05
C GLU A 937 32.65 -5.44 -40.67
N TRP A 938 32.17 -5.78 -39.48
CA TRP A 938 30.84 -5.40 -39.01
C TRP A 938 30.78 -4.13 -38.18
N THR A 939 31.90 -3.73 -37.56
CA THR A 939 31.94 -2.50 -36.75
C THR A 939 32.57 -1.32 -37.48
N GLN A 940 33.53 -1.55 -38.38
CA GLN A 940 34.45 -0.54 -38.95
C GLN A 940 35.00 0.47 -37.91
N ILE A 941 35.08 0.09 -36.63
CA ILE A 941 35.41 1.00 -35.50
C ILE A 941 36.89 1.44 -35.51
N SER A 942 37.72 0.84 -36.36
CA SER A 942 39.13 1.18 -36.45
C SER A 942 39.52 1.70 -37.84
N GLU A 943 39.94 2.96 -37.92
CA GLU A 943 40.68 3.45 -39.08
C GLU A 943 41.95 2.63 -39.29
N GLY A 944 42.25 2.33 -40.56
CA GLY A 944 43.46 1.62 -40.98
C GLY A 944 43.29 0.11 -41.15
N SER A 945 43.72 -0.38 -42.32
CA SER A 945 43.93 -1.79 -42.60
C SER A 945 44.72 -2.45 -41.47
N ILE A 946 44.32 -3.64 -41.01
CA ILE A 946 45.17 -4.45 -40.13
C ILE A 946 46.49 -4.67 -40.89
N PRO A 947 47.63 -4.12 -40.43
CA PRO A 947 48.87 -4.21 -41.20
C PRO A 947 49.29 -5.67 -41.30
N THR A 948 49.84 -6.06 -42.45
CA THR A 948 50.45 -7.38 -42.72
C THR A 948 51.71 -7.65 -41.88
N SER A 949 52.11 -6.70 -41.03
CA SER A 949 53.23 -6.78 -40.08
C SER A 949 52.90 -7.67 -38.88
N GLU A 950 53.94 -8.12 -38.17
CA GLU A 950 53.80 -8.85 -36.91
C GLU A 950 52.92 -8.09 -35.87
N MET A 951 51.90 -8.75 -35.30
CA MET A 951 50.96 -8.19 -34.31
C MET A 951 51.11 -8.85 -32.94
N PHE A 952 50.68 -8.15 -31.89
CA PHE A 952 50.38 -8.73 -30.58
C PHE A 952 48.88 -9.00 -30.46
N PHE A 953 48.53 -10.19 -29.97
CA PHE A 953 47.14 -10.61 -29.74
C PHE A 953 46.91 -11.00 -28.28
N GLY A 954 45.67 -10.86 -27.84
CA GLY A 954 45.19 -11.34 -26.54
C GLY A 954 43.77 -11.87 -26.65
N LYS A 955 43.48 -12.97 -25.95
CA LYS A 955 42.15 -13.53 -25.74
C LYS A 955 42.01 -13.80 -24.25
N TRP A 956 40.96 -13.25 -23.64
CA TRP A 956 40.68 -13.42 -22.23
C TRP A 956 39.21 -13.79 -22.02
N THR A 957 38.99 -14.88 -21.29
CA THR A 957 37.68 -15.34 -20.85
C THR A 957 37.67 -15.23 -19.32
N PRO A 958 37.01 -14.21 -18.75
CA PRO A 958 37.05 -13.93 -17.31
C PRO A 958 36.54 -15.09 -16.44
N ARG A 959 35.59 -15.88 -16.96
CA ARG A 959 35.04 -17.08 -16.32
C ARG A 959 35.54 -18.35 -17.03
N TYR A 960 35.74 -19.43 -16.28
CA TYR A 960 36.21 -20.72 -16.81
C TYR A 960 35.06 -21.70 -17.12
N GLU A 961 34.05 -21.75 -16.25
CA GLU A 961 32.90 -22.66 -16.40
C GLU A 961 31.76 -21.98 -17.14
N LEU A 962 31.36 -22.58 -18.28
CA LEU A 962 30.26 -22.11 -19.14
C LEU A 962 30.34 -20.59 -19.44
N PRO A 963 31.44 -20.11 -20.05
CA PRO A 963 31.65 -18.69 -20.28
C PRO A 963 30.79 -18.14 -21.41
N HIS A 964 30.25 -16.96 -21.20
CA HIS A 964 29.53 -16.14 -22.16
C HIS A 964 30.35 -14.93 -22.58
N LEU A 965 31.21 -14.38 -21.73
CA LEU A 965 31.97 -13.17 -22.04
C LEU A 965 33.39 -13.50 -22.51
N THR A 966 33.74 -13.05 -23.72
CA THR A 966 35.11 -13.14 -24.24
C THR A 966 35.63 -11.76 -24.63
N ILE A 967 36.81 -11.40 -24.14
CA ILE A 967 37.48 -10.13 -24.43
C ILE A 967 38.68 -10.40 -25.34
N TRP A 968 38.69 -9.76 -26.49
CA TRP A 968 39.75 -9.83 -27.49
C TRP A 968 40.56 -8.55 -27.50
N SER A 969 41.88 -8.65 -27.65
CA SER A 969 42.74 -7.49 -27.80
C SER A 969 43.78 -7.67 -28.90
N ALA A 970 44.13 -6.58 -29.58
CA ALA A 970 45.14 -6.60 -30.64
C ALA A 970 45.87 -5.27 -30.78
N MET A 971 47.15 -5.34 -31.15
CA MET A 971 48.00 -4.17 -31.37
C MET A 971 49.08 -4.48 -32.41
N ALA A 972 49.35 -3.55 -33.34
CA ALA A 972 50.49 -3.67 -34.24
C ALA A 972 51.81 -3.51 -33.46
N LYS A 973 52.87 -4.27 -33.81
CA LYS A 973 54.17 -4.15 -33.10
C LYS A 973 54.79 -2.75 -33.21
N GLU A 974 54.53 -2.04 -34.31
CA GLU A 974 55.01 -0.68 -34.56
C GLU A 974 54.40 0.33 -33.58
N ASP A 975 53.17 0.08 -33.13
CA ASP A 975 52.40 0.93 -32.22
C ASP A 975 52.64 0.60 -30.75
N ARG A 976 53.65 -0.22 -30.42
CA ARG A 976 53.88 -0.74 -29.05
C ARG A 976 53.96 0.34 -27.96
N LYS A 977 54.35 1.57 -28.31
CA LYS A 977 54.49 2.69 -27.38
C LYS A 977 53.21 3.53 -27.20
N ASP A 978 52.17 3.27 -27.99
CA ASP A 978 50.93 4.04 -28.01
C ASP A 978 49.74 3.17 -27.58
N PRO A 979 49.33 3.22 -26.29
CA PRO A 979 48.20 2.43 -25.79
C PRO A 979 46.87 2.76 -26.46
N SER A 980 46.71 3.98 -27.01
CA SER A 980 45.45 4.42 -27.59
C SER A 980 45.07 3.63 -28.85
N LYS A 981 46.06 2.98 -29.47
CA LYS A 981 45.94 2.14 -30.66
C LYS A 981 45.66 0.66 -30.35
N ILE A 982 45.64 0.26 -29.07
CA ILE A 982 45.25 -1.09 -28.69
C ILE A 982 43.76 -1.25 -28.93
N ARG A 983 43.39 -2.20 -29.78
CA ARG A 983 41.99 -2.52 -30.06
C ARG A 983 41.50 -3.52 -29.03
N VAL A 984 40.37 -3.26 -28.39
CA VAL A 984 39.75 -4.14 -27.40
C VAL A 984 38.30 -4.37 -27.76
N HIS A 985 37.89 -5.62 -27.89
CA HIS A 985 36.54 -6.02 -28.24
C HIS A 985 35.97 -6.97 -27.18
N ALA A 986 34.95 -6.54 -26.46
CA ALA A 986 34.18 -7.39 -25.55
C ALA A 986 33.00 -8.00 -26.33
N VAL A 987 32.91 -9.34 -26.35
CA VAL A 987 31.88 -10.10 -27.06
C VAL A 987 31.13 -10.97 -26.06
N LEU A 988 29.82 -10.76 -25.95
CA LEU A 988 28.92 -11.57 -25.12
C LEU A 988 28.16 -12.58 -25.97
N GLU A 989 28.25 -13.86 -25.62
CA GLU A 989 27.50 -14.95 -26.23
C GLU A 989 26.09 -15.02 -25.62
N ASP A 990 25.13 -14.37 -26.29
CA ASP A 990 23.74 -14.21 -25.88
C ASP A 990 22.75 -15.06 -26.69
N THR A 991 23.23 -15.94 -27.58
CA THR A 991 22.38 -16.75 -28.45
C THR A 991 21.56 -17.76 -27.64
N LEU A 992 20.29 -17.91 -27.99
CA LEU A 992 19.31 -18.74 -27.27
C LEU A 992 19.78 -20.18 -27.01
N GLU A 993 20.54 -20.76 -27.95
CA GLU A 993 21.06 -22.13 -27.86
C GLU A 993 22.15 -22.31 -26.80
N ASN A 994 22.89 -21.23 -26.50
CA ASN A 994 24.06 -21.28 -25.63
C ASN A 994 23.82 -20.65 -24.24
N ARG A 995 22.64 -20.07 -23.97
CA ARG A 995 22.32 -19.41 -22.70
C ARG A 995 22.43 -20.36 -21.51
N THR A 996 23.12 -19.94 -20.45
CA THR A 996 23.21 -20.66 -19.17
C THR A 996 22.83 -19.75 -18.00
N SER A 997 22.78 -20.31 -16.78
CA SER A 997 22.55 -19.52 -15.56
C SER A 997 23.62 -18.47 -15.29
N ASN A 998 24.78 -18.54 -15.94
CA ASN A 998 25.89 -17.58 -15.76
C ASN A 998 25.75 -16.31 -16.61
N LEU A 999 24.81 -16.28 -17.57
CA LEU A 999 24.66 -15.16 -18.52
C LEU A 999 24.40 -13.82 -17.82
N GLU A 1000 23.58 -13.80 -16.76
CA GLU A 1000 23.29 -12.58 -15.99
C GLU A 1000 24.55 -12.00 -15.34
N ALA A 1001 25.35 -12.85 -14.68
CA ALA A 1001 26.58 -12.42 -14.02
C ALA A 1001 27.65 -11.94 -15.03
N GLU A 1002 27.74 -12.57 -16.20
CA GLU A 1002 28.66 -12.14 -17.26
C GLU A 1002 28.17 -10.89 -18.01
N TRP A 1003 26.86 -10.70 -18.14
CA TRP A 1003 26.27 -9.45 -18.61
C TRP A 1003 26.59 -8.30 -17.65
N ASN A 1004 26.38 -8.47 -16.33
CA ASN A 1004 26.76 -7.49 -15.31
C ASN A 1004 28.26 -7.16 -15.38
N GLY A 1005 29.11 -8.19 -15.48
CA GLY A 1005 30.56 -8.02 -15.64
C GLY A 1005 30.95 -7.29 -16.93
N MET A 1006 30.22 -7.50 -18.03
CA MET A 1006 30.40 -6.78 -19.28
C MET A 1006 30.04 -5.29 -19.14
N LEU A 1007 28.95 -4.94 -18.46
CA LEU A 1007 28.58 -3.54 -18.20
C LEU A 1007 29.66 -2.82 -17.40
N HIS A 1008 30.17 -3.45 -16.34
CA HIS A 1008 31.27 -2.90 -15.53
C HIS A 1008 32.53 -2.66 -16.35
N PHE A 1009 32.88 -3.64 -17.19
CA PHE A 1009 34.02 -3.54 -18.10
C PHE A 1009 33.84 -2.41 -19.12
N ALA A 1010 32.65 -2.27 -19.71
CA ALA A 1010 32.33 -1.23 -20.67
C ALA A 1010 32.37 0.17 -20.05
N ASN A 1011 31.86 0.33 -18.82
CA ASN A 1011 31.93 1.59 -18.07
C ASN A 1011 33.38 2.09 -17.90
N MET A 1012 34.36 1.19 -17.75
CA MET A 1012 35.78 1.54 -17.65
C MET A 1012 36.48 1.66 -19.01
N MET A 1013 36.19 0.76 -19.96
CA MET A 1013 36.90 0.70 -21.24
C MET A 1013 36.39 1.70 -22.27
N GLN A 1014 35.26 2.38 -22.03
CA GLN A 1014 34.76 3.46 -22.89
C GLN A 1014 35.75 4.62 -23.10
N PHE A 1015 36.73 4.77 -22.21
CA PHE A 1015 37.78 5.79 -22.28
C PHE A 1015 38.93 5.41 -23.22
N LEU A 1016 38.94 4.18 -23.75
CA LEU A 1016 39.84 3.75 -24.81
C LEU A 1016 39.20 4.03 -26.19
N PRO A 1017 39.88 4.76 -27.10
CA PRO A 1017 39.31 5.10 -28.41
C PRO A 1017 38.92 3.86 -29.25
N CYS A 1018 39.76 2.82 -29.18
CA CYS A 1018 39.60 1.59 -29.96
C CYS A 1018 38.88 0.46 -29.18
N PHE A 1019 37.98 0.79 -28.25
CA PHE A 1019 37.13 -0.18 -27.56
C PHE A 1019 35.80 -0.44 -28.30
N THR A 1020 35.25 -1.65 -28.21
CA THR A 1020 33.87 -1.98 -28.64
C THR A 1020 33.24 -3.03 -27.74
N CYS A 1021 31.95 -2.89 -27.44
CA CYS A 1021 31.15 -3.89 -26.75
C CYS A 1021 30.01 -4.39 -27.65
N VAL A 1022 29.95 -5.70 -27.91
CA VAL A 1022 28.99 -6.31 -28.84
C VAL A 1022 28.48 -7.66 -28.32
N THR A 1023 27.36 -8.13 -28.86
CA THR A 1023 26.81 -9.47 -28.60
C THR A 1023 26.85 -10.35 -29.84
N GLU A 1024 27.00 -11.67 -29.69
CA GLU A 1024 27.05 -12.63 -30.81
C GLU A 1024 25.75 -12.64 -31.62
N THR A 1025 24.59 -12.48 -30.98
CA THR A 1025 23.28 -12.32 -31.67
C THR A 1025 23.26 -11.07 -32.53
N GLY A 1026 23.73 -9.93 -32.00
CA GLY A 1026 23.80 -8.69 -32.78
C GLY A 1026 24.76 -8.78 -33.96
N LEU A 1027 25.89 -9.48 -33.78
CA LEU A 1027 26.85 -9.74 -34.85
C LEU A 1027 26.25 -10.65 -35.93
N ARG A 1028 25.54 -11.73 -35.57
CA ARG A 1028 24.86 -12.62 -36.54
C ARG A 1028 23.74 -11.93 -37.33
N LEU A 1029 23.05 -10.99 -36.70
CA LEU A 1029 21.95 -10.21 -37.29
C LEU A 1029 22.43 -8.95 -38.03
N ASN A 1030 23.74 -8.65 -38.04
CA ASN A 1030 24.34 -7.45 -38.63
C ASN A 1030 23.73 -6.12 -38.12
N VAL A 1031 23.24 -6.05 -36.88
CA VAL A 1031 22.54 -4.85 -36.38
C VAL A 1031 23.46 -3.63 -36.21
N TYR A 1032 24.78 -3.84 -36.08
CA TYR A 1032 25.77 -2.78 -35.88
C TYR A 1032 26.14 -2.00 -37.15
N GLU A 1033 25.72 -2.44 -38.34
CA GLU A 1033 25.90 -1.68 -39.60
C GLU A 1033 25.17 -0.33 -39.56
N ALA A 1034 24.09 -0.23 -38.77
CA ALA A 1034 23.35 1.02 -38.57
C ALA A 1034 24.21 2.17 -37.98
N ILE A 1035 25.33 1.85 -37.33
CA ILE A 1035 26.27 2.86 -36.83
C ILE A 1035 27.04 3.53 -37.99
N LEU A 1036 27.17 2.87 -39.14
CA LEU A 1036 28.05 3.25 -40.26
C LEU A 1036 27.38 3.97 -41.42
N ALA A 1037 26.06 3.79 -41.60
CA ALA A 1037 25.36 4.16 -42.83
C ALA A 1037 25.41 5.66 -43.21
N GLU A 1038 25.85 6.58 -42.33
CA GLU A 1038 25.75 8.03 -42.59
C GLU A 1038 26.92 8.87 -42.04
N ASN A 1039 28.16 8.35 -41.94
CA ASN A 1039 29.34 9.21 -41.70
C ASN A 1039 29.73 10.08 -42.92
N THR A 1040 28.94 10.08 -44.00
CA THR A 1040 29.04 11.03 -45.11
C THR A 1040 28.11 12.22 -44.89
N VAL A 1041 28.42 13.03 -43.88
CA VAL A 1041 27.98 14.43 -43.86
C VAL A 1041 29.26 15.24 -43.74
N GLU A 1042 29.62 15.93 -44.82
CA GLU A 1042 30.63 16.97 -44.76
C GLU A 1042 30.25 17.93 -43.61
N PRO A 1043 31.19 18.34 -42.75
CA PRO A 1043 30.87 19.30 -41.70
C PRO A 1043 30.20 20.51 -42.36
N PRO A 1044 29.07 21.01 -41.82
CA PRO A 1044 28.53 22.27 -42.30
C PRO A 1044 29.66 23.29 -42.18
N VAL A 1045 29.89 24.06 -43.24
CA VAL A 1045 30.87 25.15 -43.26
C VAL A 1045 30.70 25.94 -41.96
N SER A 1046 31.67 25.80 -41.06
CA SER A 1046 31.67 26.49 -39.79
C SER A 1046 32.06 27.94 -40.05
N ASP A 1047 31.11 28.78 -40.45
CA ASP A 1047 31.23 30.20 -40.13
C ASP A 1047 30.92 30.34 -38.64
N SER A 1048 31.95 30.04 -37.84
CA SER A 1048 31.93 30.08 -36.37
C SER A 1048 31.30 31.37 -35.81
N GLY A 1049 31.42 32.50 -36.51
CA GLY A 1049 30.84 33.77 -36.08
C GLY A 1049 29.31 33.82 -36.10
N TRP A 1050 28.63 33.20 -37.08
CA TRP A 1050 27.16 33.21 -37.12
C TRP A 1050 26.53 32.34 -36.03
N MET A 1051 27.19 31.24 -35.65
CA MET A 1051 26.72 30.41 -34.53
C MET A 1051 26.84 31.12 -33.18
N GLU A 1052 27.88 31.93 -32.97
CA GLU A 1052 27.99 32.81 -31.80
C GLU A 1052 26.88 33.86 -31.79
N VAL A 1053 26.58 34.48 -32.94
CA VAL A 1053 25.48 35.47 -33.05
C VAL A 1053 24.13 34.85 -32.70
N ILE A 1054 23.81 33.69 -33.28
CA ILE A 1054 22.53 33.00 -33.03
C ILE A 1054 22.38 32.61 -31.55
N ALA A 1055 23.49 32.29 -30.86
CA ALA A 1055 23.47 31.97 -29.44
C ALA A 1055 23.21 33.20 -28.55
N CYS A 1056 23.58 34.41 -29.00
CA CYS A 1056 23.36 35.66 -28.28
C CYS A 1056 21.96 36.27 -28.49
N LEU A 1057 21.22 35.86 -29.52
CA LEU A 1057 19.88 36.38 -29.80
C LEU A 1057 18.81 35.65 -28.97
N PHE A 1058 17.89 36.39 -28.36
CA PHE A 1058 16.80 35.82 -27.55
C PHE A 1058 15.50 35.67 -28.35
N ASP A 1059 15.24 36.55 -29.32
CA ASP A 1059 14.02 36.56 -30.14
C ASP A 1059 14.07 35.52 -31.29
N GLU A 1060 12.98 34.78 -31.49
CA GLU A 1060 12.91 33.71 -32.49
C GLU A 1060 12.90 34.24 -33.93
N ASN A 1061 12.36 35.44 -34.17
CA ASN A 1061 12.41 36.07 -35.49
C ASN A 1061 13.82 36.59 -35.79
N ALA A 1062 14.53 37.10 -34.79
CA ALA A 1062 15.93 37.49 -34.93
C ALA A 1062 16.83 36.28 -35.26
N LYS A 1063 16.62 35.14 -34.58
CA LYS A 1063 17.32 33.87 -34.91
C LYS A 1063 16.98 33.37 -36.30
N LEU A 1064 15.71 33.47 -36.72
CA LEU A 1064 15.27 33.08 -38.06
C LEU A 1064 15.95 33.95 -39.13
N PHE A 1065 16.01 35.26 -38.91
CA PHE A 1065 16.73 36.18 -39.78
C PHE A 1065 18.22 35.87 -39.84
N ALA A 1066 18.88 35.63 -38.70
CA ALA A 1066 20.31 35.28 -38.64
C ALA A 1066 20.64 33.99 -39.41
N ARG A 1067 19.78 32.96 -39.34
CA ARG A 1067 19.93 31.74 -40.16
C ARG A 1067 19.79 32.02 -41.65
N ARG A 1068 18.81 32.84 -42.05
CA ARG A 1068 18.64 33.26 -43.46
C ARG A 1068 19.81 34.11 -43.97
N ALA A 1069 20.36 34.98 -43.13
CA ALA A 1069 21.53 35.79 -43.43
C ALA A 1069 22.79 34.93 -43.62
N MET A 1070 23.00 33.94 -42.75
CA MET A 1070 24.05 32.93 -42.86
C MET A 1070 23.94 32.15 -44.18
N GLU A 1071 22.75 31.65 -44.52
CA GLU A 1071 22.51 30.90 -45.78
C GLU A 1071 22.68 31.77 -47.04
N SER A 1072 22.47 33.08 -46.93
CA SER A 1072 22.57 34.05 -48.04
C SER A 1072 23.99 34.64 -48.21
N GLY A 1073 24.96 34.21 -47.41
CA GLY A 1073 26.35 34.69 -47.50
C GLY A 1073 26.56 36.12 -47.02
N VAL A 1074 25.71 36.62 -46.12
CA VAL A 1074 25.86 37.92 -45.47
C VAL A 1074 26.99 37.84 -44.43
N PRO A 1075 27.90 38.83 -44.36
CA PRO A 1075 28.94 38.85 -43.32
C PRO A 1075 28.32 38.94 -41.92
N VAL A 1076 29.02 38.41 -40.91
CA VAL A 1076 28.61 38.46 -39.50
C VAL A 1076 28.43 39.93 -39.05
N PRO A 1077 27.37 40.28 -38.29
CA PRO A 1077 27.19 41.65 -37.79
C PRO A 1077 28.34 42.08 -36.87
N ASP A 1078 28.67 43.37 -36.91
CA ASP A 1078 29.75 43.97 -36.12
C ASP A 1078 29.37 44.03 -34.63
N GLU A 1079 28.09 44.29 -34.35
CA GLU A 1079 27.54 44.40 -32.99
C GLU A 1079 26.18 43.70 -32.89
N ILE A 1080 25.92 43.10 -31.73
CA ILE A 1080 24.66 42.44 -31.37
C ILE A 1080 24.15 43.11 -30.10
N GLY A 1081 22.88 43.53 -30.10
CA GLY A 1081 22.30 44.23 -28.96
C GLY A 1081 22.93 45.61 -28.72
N SER A 1082 23.14 46.38 -29.78
CA SER A 1082 23.81 47.69 -29.69
C SER A 1082 22.86 48.78 -29.19
N GLU A 1083 23.26 49.49 -28.14
CA GLU A 1083 22.52 50.64 -27.61
C GLU A 1083 22.56 51.81 -28.61
N VAL A 1084 21.38 52.22 -29.09
CA VAL A 1084 21.23 53.35 -30.00
C VAL A 1084 21.01 54.63 -29.19
N PHE A 1085 21.94 55.57 -29.28
CA PHE A 1085 21.89 56.83 -28.53
C PHE A 1085 21.18 57.97 -29.29
N GLY A 1086 20.36 58.73 -28.59
CA GLY A 1086 19.75 59.99 -29.05
C GLY A 1086 20.77 61.13 -29.13
N ASP A 1087 20.37 62.26 -29.73
CA ASP A 1087 21.24 63.44 -29.93
C ASP A 1087 21.70 64.10 -28.61
N ASP A 1088 21.05 63.77 -27.49
CA ASP A 1088 21.37 64.21 -26.13
C ASP A 1088 22.22 63.19 -25.34
N GLN A 1089 22.75 62.15 -26.01
CA GLN A 1089 23.47 61.03 -25.41
C GLN A 1089 22.65 60.15 -24.45
N SER A 1090 21.32 60.23 -24.46
CA SER A 1090 20.46 59.26 -23.78
C SER A 1090 20.33 57.97 -24.61
N VAL A 1091 20.24 56.82 -23.95
CA VAL A 1091 19.97 55.52 -24.61
C VAL A 1091 18.52 55.54 -25.09
N PHE A 1092 18.32 55.46 -26.40
CA PHE A 1092 17.01 55.55 -27.05
C PHE A 1092 16.37 54.17 -27.27
N GLY A 1093 17.18 53.11 -27.31
CA GLY A 1093 16.76 51.72 -27.43
C GLY A 1093 17.90 50.82 -27.89
N GLU A 1094 17.61 49.58 -28.24
CA GLU A 1094 18.60 48.57 -28.62
C GLU A 1094 18.32 48.04 -30.03
N ALA A 1095 19.36 47.84 -30.84
CA ALA A 1095 19.28 47.20 -32.14
C ALA A 1095 19.84 45.78 -32.08
N GLU A 1096 19.06 44.80 -32.54
CA GLU A 1096 19.39 43.37 -32.40
C GLU A 1096 20.68 42.97 -33.12
N MET A 1097 20.88 43.42 -34.37
CA MET A 1097 22.10 43.17 -35.14
C MET A 1097 22.47 44.39 -35.98
N VAL A 1098 23.74 44.80 -35.93
CA VAL A 1098 24.23 46.03 -36.56
C VAL A 1098 25.48 45.76 -37.40
N TRP A 1099 25.47 46.24 -38.64
CA TRP A 1099 26.62 46.33 -39.53
C TRP A 1099 27.01 47.80 -39.66
N SER A 1100 27.90 48.23 -38.78
CA SER A 1100 28.28 49.64 -38.58
C SER A 1100 28.92 50.24 -39.83
N ASN A 1101 29.76 49.48 -40.53
CA ASN A 1101 30.43 49.95 -41.75
C ASN A 1101 29.50 50.06 -42.97
N ALA A 1102 28.39 49.33 -42.97
CA ALA A 1102 27.39 49.34 -44.04
C ALA A 1102 26.19 50.26 -43.74
N GLU A 1103 26.17 50.88 -42.56
CA GLU A 1103 25.03 51.62 -42.00
C GLU A 1103 23.71 50.81 -42.13
N THR A 1104 23.76 49.54 -41.77
CA THR A 1104 22.62 48.61 -41.89
C THR A 1104 22.35 47.96 -40.54
N ALA A 1105 21.09 47.89 -40.13
CA ALA A 1105 20.68 47.27 -38.88
C ALA A 1105 19.42 46.42 -39.05
N TYR A 1106 19.35 45.30 -38.33
CA TYR A 1106 18.15 44.50 -38.20
C TYR A 1106 17.41 44.86 -36.90
N LEU A 1107 16.10 45.05 -37.00
CA LEU A 1107 15.22 45.37 -35.88
C LEU A 1107 14.01 44.44 -35.88
N THR A 1108 13.53 44.06 -34.70
CA THR A 1108 12.24 43.37 -34.55
C THR A 1108 11.07 44.34 -34.80
N LEU A 1109 9.88 43.80 -35.04
CA LEU A 1109 8.68 44.60 -35.35
C LEU A 1109 8.28 45.57 -34.22
N ASP A 1110 8.71 45.27 -32.99
CA ASP A 1110 8.33 46.02 -31.80
C ASP A 1110 9.24 47.25 -31.55
N GLN A 1111 10.38 47.34 -32.24
CA GLN A 1111 11.40 48.40 -32.10
C GLN A 1111 11.11 49.63 -33.00
N THR A 1112 9.87 50.12 -32.99
CA THR A 1112 9.41 51.21 -33.87
C THR A 1112 10.09 52.57 -33.61
N GLU A 1113 10.42 52.89 -32.36
CA GLU A 1113 11.05 54.16 -31.99
C GLU A 1113 12.53 54.24 -32.42
N VAL A 1114 13.26 53.13 -32.31
CA VAL A 1114 14.66 53.00 -32.77
C VAL A 1114 14.73 53.08 -34.29
N ARG A 1115 13.74 52.49 -34.97
CA ARG A 1115 13.60 52.54 -36.44
C ARG A 1115 13.52 53.97 -36.95
N GLU A 1116 12.63 54.80 -36.41
CA GLU A 1116 12.45 56.19 -36.87
C GLU A 1116 13.74 57.03 -36.73
N LEU A 1117 14.53 56.77 -35.68
CA LEU A 1117 15.78 57.47 -35.42
C LEU A 1117 16.89 57.04 -36.40
N LEU A 1118 17.05 55.74 -36.61
CA LEU A 1118 18.06 55.21 -37.54
C LEU A 1118 17.74 55.55 -39.00
N GLU A 1119 16.46 55.53 -39.40
CA GLU A 1119 16.02 55.97 -40.72
C GLU A 1119 16.30 57.47 -40.95
N LYS A 1120 16.08 58.34 -39.95
CA LYS A 1120 16.48 59.76 -40.01
C LYS A 1120 17.98 59.95 -40.17
N ARG A 1121 18.79 59.04 -39.63
CA ARG A 1121 20.26 59.04 -39.76
C ARG A 1121 20.75 58.38 -41.05
N GLY A 1122 19.86 57.95 -41.93
CA GLY A 1122 20.20 57.38 -43.25
C GLY A 1122 20.56 55.89 -43.24
N TRP A 1123 20.32 55.19 -42.12
CA TRP A 1123 20.60 53.76 -42.00
C TRP A 1123 19.56 52.92 -42.73
N ARG A 1124 19.98 51.77 -43.25
CA ARG A 1124 19.11 50.78 -43.88
C ARG A 1124 18.60 49.82 -42.81
N ILE A 1125 17.28 49.76 -42.62
CA ILE A 1125 16.64 48.86 -41.67
C ILE A 1125 16.15 47.59 -42.36
N LEU A 1126 16.46 46.44 -41.77
CA LEU A 1126 16.02 45.12 -42.23
C LEU A 1126 15.04 44.54 -41.21
N GLU A 1127 14.00 43.91 -41.75
CA GLU A 1127 13.02 43.11 -41.02
C GLU A 1127 13.20 41.62 -41.36
N THR A 1128 12.53 40.75 -40.60
CA THR A 1128 12.67 39.29 -40.69
C THR A 1128 12.47 38.74 -42.10
N ASP A 1129 11.60 39.39 -42.89
CA ASP A 1129 11.25 38.98 -44.26
C ASP A 1129 11.91 39.82 -45.36
N SER A 1130 12.82 40.72 -45.01
CA SER A 1130 13.52 41.54 -46.00
C SER A 1130 14.34 40.68 -46.98
N GLU A 1131 14.38 41.09 -48.26
CA GLU A 1131 15.30 40.49 -49.23
C GLU A 1131 16.74 40.70 -48.78
N LEU A 1132 17.58 39.66 -48.81
CA LEU A 1132 18.98 39.75 -48.41
C LEU A 1132 19.86 39.79 -49.66
N LYS A 1133 20.53 40.93 -49.88
CA LYS A 1133 21.52 41.08 -50.96
C LYS A 1133 22.89 41.30 -50.32
N PRO A 1134 23.89 40.44 -50.56
CA PRO A 1134 25.23 40.57 -49.97
C PRO A 1134 25.88 41.96 -50.19
N GLU A 1135 25.55 42.61 -51.31
CA GLU A 1135 25.99 43.97 -51.67
C GLU A 1135 25.55 45.04 -50.67
N TRP A 1136 24.52 44.80 -49.87
CA TRP A 1136 24.02 45.75 -48.87
C TRP A 1136 24.90 45.82 -47.62
N PHE A 1137 25.77 44.84 -47.44
CA PHE A 1137 26.63 44.67 -46.27
C PHE A 1137 28.12 44.85 -46.62
N ALA A 1138 28.42 45.32 -47.83
CA ALA A 1138 29.76 45.74 -48.21
C ALA A 1138 30.04 47.16 -47.70
N ASP A 1139 31.28 47.42 -47.26
CA ASP A 1139 31.72 48.71 -46.73
C ASP A 1139 31.31 49.88 -47.66
N LYS A 1140 30.66 50.90 -47.08
CA LYS A 1140 30.22 52.11 -47.78
C LYS A 1140 31.28 53.20 -47.83
#